data_AF-A0A8H5HK27-F1
#
_entry.id   AF-A0A8H5HK27-F1
#
_cell.length_a   1.000
_cell.length_b   1.000
_cell.length_c   1.000
_cell.angle_alpha   90.00
_cell.angle_beta   90.00
_cell.angle_gamma   90.00
#
_symmetry.space_group_name_H-M   'P 1'
#
loop_
_entity.id
_entity.type
_entity.pdbx_description
1 polymer ?
#
loop_
_entity_poly.entity_id
_entity_poly.type
_entity_poly.pdbx_seq_one_letter_code
_entity_poly.pdbx_strand_id
1 'polypeptide(L)'
;MPGKVFTQPRFMTLTSVKAIKVVDFSWYLVSRDEGMASCRKWLFVDFAYCAILTQLRIPRLSYSKAVVLLQIAVLWFLDGLMFGGISLNLARRGGFESSSSSNGLSWTPETFSLMDYVAPLTFGLLSSSGPKAAHLVGQHTVRMSPISTAKINPQGLSFCLAPPDNFILIPVLLNNTHVAELRYSITPLGHDTDNHEKAEVVILTAKDLKAIEQERLDAFQISRPAVATHDSGDYDEYDDDDDTVREPQNAHSTLQTTQSLVHIRLSKPGTVRLDSVIDQSRVQARISYSSAITVVPCPSVEFVDSEPAKDNVRCGGPDSELQLIIRVHGVPPLSLRWLKTINGRREHFLVEGIENNDDQDRGTASTRRGVAQDLNIPLTVSLDTPGTYLYALEEVMDSVGNVVRVGSDGSAGVSGSITQTSTTRSLIVLRRPAVSFKHCGPGSPTSLLIGSEAPLTIAVNEDADQFDSPWEISLRYQPSPDSDGGSKANKRYKPWKKTLKTQGKKRELNWCSGDVLAPETCKVVEKPLPTAEIEWKRIHECSGDTGVSGSLVLRGTPPFQVYYRVQRDDEPPRELSKTFATSRGELTLQPDRSGHYKFTFTQLSDSNYRKVELKGPSIDQVIHPLAGADFVLTQAGNKRRISSCDGDTVSVDVDLRGTGPWNLEMQVVGPRSSENIQVQGIETSRKIIDIPIPKGLDNDGETFEINIVSIEDAYKCKRHVSVPGISVNVRGVKPTVKFYSSGSKRHATVLENEPASLPLRLTGDGPWQIKYRQAEDNRILRTILSNPNDNLVVTQKGIYEILEARSVIADASTYEVKWIPRPSAKLSPHTESIYESHNGSHILPTVCEDTVDYVDLDLKGRPPFQITYNIAQHDTGGTKVIDQPIFNSIQPRTRFQLQTSNPGRMYYEVKQIGDADYPLAKHKNAVIPRSKRLLFEQEISMRPLARFRNRNRMSYCLNDAFTTPDALSTDGTVLLHGTPPFSLKLTIKNLGTSQVDTTSVKIFDHTWKIDLPSYVFKSIGPHLVTIESVHDASNCAPAALDPLSSSIWVDVAETAAIVPFDRRVDYCVGDVTQFQLEGIPPWNIGYRINGKSYTHEAKLSPFSLQQQQPGEFTITSIAHQQKLCKAAIADLRFTVHPLPSAQVGHGKRIFQNIHEGDQAEIVFTLIGEPPFTFTYQRSEPSLKKGGKPVKVLETHTVSRISTNEYSVFSALEGTWTVTSISDRYCRYPNAQPDLGVERQRP
;
A
#
# COMPACT_ATOMS: atom_id res chain seq x y z
N MET A 1 4.17 -56.80 70.24
CA MET A 1 4.39 -57.78 69.16
C MET A 1 5.59 -57.34 68.31
N PRO A 2 6.42 -58.26 67.81
CA PRO A 2 7.73 -57.95 67.20
C PRO A 2 7.64 -57.60 65.70
N GLY A 3 8.63 -56.88 65.14
CA GLY A 3 8.65 -56.61 63.70
C GLY A 3 9.70 -55.65 63.10
N LYS A 4 10.72 -55.17 63.83
CA LYS A 4 11.73 -54.21 63.29
C LYS A 4 13.16 -54.46 63.78
N VAL A 5 13.78 -55.56 63.33
CA VAL A 5 15.21 -55.89 63.62
C VAL A 5 16.01 -56.30 62.37
N PHE A 6 15.38 -56.72 61.27
CA PHE A 6 16.06 -57.43 60.18
C PHE A 6 16.55 -56.60 58.96
N THR A 7 16.41 -55.27 58.96
CA THR A 7 16.80 -54.43 57.80
C THR A 7 18.27 -54.01 57.78
N GLN A 8 18.94 -53.91 58.93
CA GLN A 8 20.27 -53.31 59.05
C GLN A 8 21.41 -54.10 58.37
N PRO A 9 21.54 -55.45 58.52
CA PRO A 9 22.66 -56.18 57.91
C PRO A 9 22.59 -56.25 56.37
N ARG A 10 21.38 -56.17 55.77
CA ARG A 10 21.21 -56.15 54.31
C ARG A 10 21.66 -54.84 53.66
N PHE A 11 21.62 -53.72 54.39
CA PHE A 11 22.11 -52.44 53.86
C PHE A 11 23.65 -52.39 53.84
N MET A 12 24.29 -52.93 54.87
CA MET A 12 25.76 -52.98 55.01
C MET A 12 26.44 -53.91 54.00
N THR A 13 25.78 -55.02 53.62
CA THR A 13 26.26 -55.87 52.51
C THR A 13 26.09 -55.20 51.15
N LEU A 14 25.03 -54.41 50.92
CA LEU A 14 24.92 -53.61 49.70
C LEU A 14 26.01 -52.54 49.60
N THR A 15 26.27 -51.75 50.64
CA THR A 15 27.32 -50.71 50.58
C THR A 15 28.73 -51.28 50.31
N SER A 16 29.00 -52.50 50.78
CA SER A 16 30.26 -53.21 50.52
C SER A 16 30.53 -53.42 49.02
N VAL A 17 29.50 -53.61 48.19
CA VAL A 17 29.63 -53.76 46.72
C VAL A 17 30.19 -52.48 46.07
N LYS A 18 29.86 -51.30 46.60
CA LYS A 18 30.39 -50.02 46.10
C LYS A 18 31.84 -49.79 46.51
N ALA A 19 32.31 -50.37 47.61
CA ALA A 19 33.73 -50.33 47.97
C ALA A 19 34.58 -51.18 47.00
N ILE A 20 34.08 -52.37 46.63
CA ILE A 20 34.74 -53.24 45.65
C ILE A 20 34.90 -52.52 44.30
N LYS A 21 33.90 -51.72 43.88
CA LYS A 21 33.95 -50.91 42.65
C LYS A 21 35.13 -49.92 42.61
N VAL A 22 35.49 -49.32 43.74
CA VAL A 22 36.62 -48.39 43.84
C VAL A 22 37.96 -49.14 43.71
N VAL A 23 38.04 -50.37 44.22
CA VAL A 23 39.23 -51.24 44.08
C VAL A 23 39.36 -51.75 42.64
N ASP A 24 38.25 -52.16 42.01
CA ASP A 24 38.21 -52.60 40.60
C ASP A 24 38.62 -51.44 39.66
N PHE A 25 38.22 -50.20 39.98
CA PHE A 25 38.64 -49.00 39.26
C PHE A 25 40.13 -48.64 39.47
N SER A 26 40.67 -48.77 40.69
CA SER A 26 42.11 -48.54 40.91
C SER A 26 42.97 -49.61 40.25
N TRP A 27 42.49 -50.85 40.13
CA TRP A 27 43.13 -51.90 39.32
C TRP A 27 43.08 -51.60 37.82
N TYR A 28 41.94 -51.13 37.30
CA TYR A 28 41.82 -50.69 35.90
C TYR A 28 42.79 -49.56 35.54
N LEU A 29 43.00 -48.59 36.44
CA LEU A 29 43.98 -47.52 36.25
C LEU A 29 45.45 -48.01 36.16
N VAL A 30 45.76 -49.18 36.75
CA VAL A 30 47.10 -49.77 36.74
C VAL A 30 47.30 -50.73 35.56
N SER A 31 46.39 -51.70 35.39
CA SER A 31 46.54 -52.77 34.39
C SER A 31 46.09 -52.36 32.98
N ARG A 32 45.23 -51.34 32.86
CA ARG A 32 44.85 -50.62 31.64
C ARG A 32 44.26 -51.41 30.46
N ASP A 33 43.89 -52.67 30.66
CA ASP A 33 43.27 -53.52 29.64
C ASP A 33 41.74 -53.71 29.83
N GLU A 34 41.03 -54.09 28.77
CA GLU A 34 39.58 -54.38 28.69
C GLU A 34 38.60 -53.43 29.44
N GLY A 35 38.82 -52.11 29.40
CA GLY A 35 37.94 -51.12 30.07
C GLY A 35 36.43 -51.26 29.76
N MET A 36 36.06 -51.65 28.53
CA MET A 36 34.66 -51.90 28.16
C MET A 36 34.00 -53.09 28.90
N ALA A 37 34.75 -54.14 29.23
CA ALA A 37 34.22 -55.30 29.95
C ALA A 37 33.91 -54.91 31.40
N SER A 38 34.86 -54.23 32.06
CA SER A 38 34.69 -53.67 33.40
C SER A 38 33.56 -52.63 33.47
N CYS A 39 33.42 -51.77 32.44
CA CYS A 39 32.29 -50.86 32.33
C CYS A 39 30.95 -51.63 32.30
N ARG A 40 30.79 -52.61 31.41
CA ARG A 40 29.55 -53.41 31.29
C ARG A 40 29.20 -54.17 32.58
N LYS A 41 30.22 -54.76 33.24
CA LYS A 41 30.11 -55.39 34.56
C LYS A 41 29.48 -54.44 35.58
N TRP A 42 30.03 -53.23 35.72
CA TRP A 42 29.56 -52.27 36.73
C TRP A 42 28.24 -51.59 36.39
N LEU A 43 27.94 -51.34 35.11
CA LEU A 43 26.61 -50.88 34.68
C LEU A 43 25.50 -51.86 35.11
N PHE A 44 25.72 -53.16 34.91
CA PHE A 44 24.75 -54.19 35.29
C PHE A 44 24.61 -54.33 36.81
N VAL A 45 25.74 -54.29 37.55
CA VAL A 45 25.74 -54.33 39.02
C VAL A 45 25.04 -53.10 39.61
N ASP A 46 25.22 -51.90 39.04
CA ASP A 46 24.57 -50.68 39.53
C ASP A 46 23.07 -50.65 39.24
N PHE A 47 22.62 -51.19 38.11
CA PHE A 47 21.21 -51.41 37.82
C PHE A 47 20.59 -52.40 38.83
N ALA A 48 21.22 -53.55 39.03
CA ALA A 48 20.74 -54.55 39.98
C ALA A 48 20.71 -54.02 41.42
N TYR A 49 21.74 -53.26 41.82
CA TYR A 49 21.84 -52.58 43.12
C TYR A 49 20.64 -51.67 43.36
N CYS A 50 20.34 -50.74 42.44
CA CYS A 50 19.20 -49.84 42.55
C CYS A 50 17.85 -50.57 42.51
N ALA A 51 17.69 -51.56 41.62
CA ALA A 51 16.46 -52.35 41.52
C ALA A 51 16.15 -53.10 42.82
N ILE A 52 17.14 -53.81 43.40
CA ILE A 52 17.00 -54.54 44.66
C ILE A 52 16.68 -53.58 45.82
N LEU A 53 17.29 -52.38 45.85
CA LEU A 53 17.01 -51.35 46.85
C LEU A 53 15.53 -50.93 46.85
N THR A 54 14.88 -50.79 45.68
CA THR A 54 13.44 -50.48 45.63
C THR A 54 12.55 -51.61 46.13
N GLN A 55 12.92 -52.88 45.89
CA GLN A 55 12.16 -54.03 46.34
C GLN A 55 12.22 -54.22 47.86
N LEU A 56 13.32 -53.82 48.50
CA LEU A 56 13.52 -53.94 49.96
C LEU A 56 12.66 -52.99 50.81
N ARG A 57 11.93 -52.04 50.21
CA ARG A 57 10.94 -51.13 50.87
C ARG A 57 11.38 -50.57 52.23
N ILE A 58 12.64 -50.14 52.34
CA ILE A 58 13.21 -49.64 53.59
C ILE A 58 12.56 -48.28 53.93
N PRO A 59 11.97 -48.09 55.14
CA PRO A 59 11.37 -46.81 55.52
C PRO A 59 12.46 -45.72 55.56
N ARG A 60 12.12 -44.54 55.01
CA ARG A 60 13.02 -43.40 54.66
C ARG A 60 13.84 -43.55 53.35
N LEU A 61 13.81 -44.67 52.63
CA LEU A 61 14.47 -44.83 51.32
C LEU A 61 13.51 -45.21 50.16
N SER A 62 12.22 -44.93 50.32
CA SER A 62 11.19 -45.17 49.30
C SER A 62 11.15 -44.08 48.21
N TYR A 63 12.13 -44.09 47.30
CA TYR A 63 12.17 -43.18 46.15
C TYR A 63 11.10 -43.51 45.08
N SER A 64 10.63 -42.51 44.34
CA SER A 64 9.72 -42.72 43.20
C SER A 64 10.44 -43.38 42.02
N LYS A 65 9.70 -44.07 41.14
CA LYS A 65 10.28 -44.76 39.97
C LYS A 65 11.16 -43.84 39.11
N ALA A 66 10.76 -42.57 38.94
CA ALA A 66 11.53 -41.58 38.18
C ALA A 66 12.86 -41.23 38.85
N VAL A 67 12.88 -41.04 40.19
CA VAL A 67 14.12 -40.75 40.94
C VAL A 67 15.09 -41.94 40.89
N VAL A 68 14.58 -43.18 40.93
CA VAL A 68 15.40 -44.39 40.79
C VAL A 68 15.99 -44.52 39.38
N LEU A 69 15.20 -44.22 38.34
CA LEU A 69 15.68 -44.23 36.95
C LEU A 69 16.75 -43.16 36.73
N LEU A 70 16.59 -41.97 37.33
CA LEU A 70 17.60 -40.91 37.33
C LEU A 70 18.87 -41.33 38.10
N GLN A 71 18.75 -41.99 39.26
CA GLN A 71 19.90 -42.53 40.00
C GLN A 71 20.68 -43.56 39.17
N ILE A 72 19.99 -44.46 38.47
CA ILE A 72 20.61 -45.42 37.54
C ILE A 72 21.33 -44.68 36.41
N ALA A 73 20.68 -43.71 35.77
CA ALA A 73 21.27 -42.94 34.66
C ALA A 73 22.52 -42.14 35.09
N VAL A 74 22.51 -41.54 36.28
CA VAL A 74 23.68 -40.82 36.84
C VAL A 74 24.83 -41.77 37.16
N LEU A 75 24.54 -42.94 37.76
CA LEU A 75 25.57 -43.96 38.01
C LEU A 75 26.15 -44.52 36.70
N TRP A 76 25.30 -44.78 35.70
CA TRP A 76 25.74 -45.25 34.38
C TRP A 76 26.59 -44.22 33.62
N PHE A 77 26.25 -42.93 33.75
CA PHE A 77 27.08 -41.85 33.21
C PHE A 77 28.45 -41.76 33.89
N LEU A 78 28.50 -41.90 35.23
CA LEU A 78 29.75 -41.95 35.99
C LEU A 78 30.62 -43.17 35.62
N ASP A 79 30.01 -44.34 35.40
CA ASP A 79 30.72 -45.54 34.95
C ASP A 79 31.29 -45.38 33.55
N GLY A 80 30.50 -44.79 32.63
CA GLY A 80 30.96 -44.43 31.30
C GLY A 80 32.12 -43.42 31.32
N LEU A 81 32.15 -42.52 32.29
CA LEU A 81 33.24 -41.55 32.45
C LEU A 81 34.48 -42.15 33.12
N MET A 82 34.34 -43.02 34.13
CA MET A 82 35.46 -43.69 34.80
C MET A 82 36.13 -44.76 33.94
N PHE A 83 35.35 -45.66 33.34
CA PHE A 83 35.87 -46.78 32.54
C PHE A 83 35.98 -46.46 31.03
N GLY A 84 35.91 -45.17 30.66
CA GLY A 84 36.24 -44.68 29.31
C GLY A 84 35.19 -44.91 28.21
N GLY A 85 33.97 -45.33 28.57
CA GLY A 85 32.87 -45.55 27.62
C GLY A 85 32.19 -44.30 27.07
N ILE A 86 32.39 -43.11 27.66
CA ILE A 86 31.78 -41.83 27.21
C ILE A 86 32.85 -40.74 27.10
N SER A 87 33.26 -40.40 25.88
CA SER A 87 34.17 -39.29 25.58
C SER A 87 33.39 -38.00 25.25
N LEU A 88 33.22 -37.10 26.23
CA LEU A 88 32.59 -35.80 26.01
C LEU A 88 33.55 -34.82 25.34
N ASN A 89 33.29 -34.50 24.06
CA ASN A 89 33.93 -33.39 23.34
C ASN A 89 33.37 -32.02 23.81
N LEU A 90 33.60 -31.69 25.08
CA LEU A 90 33.35 -30.36 25.61
C LEU A 90 34.65 -29.54 25.52
N ALA A 91 34.56 -28.29 25.07
CA ALA A 91 35.71 -27.42 24.76
C ALA A 91 36.45 -26.86 26.01
N ARG A 92 36.80 -27.73 26.95
CA ARG A 92 37.67 -27.45 28.11
C ARG A 92 38.27 -28.76 28.62
N ARG A 93 39.38 -29.22 28.02
CA ARG A 93 40.13 -30.43 28.45
C ARG A 93 40.88 -30.19 29.77
N GLY A 94 40.13 -30.01 30.85
CA GLY A 94 40.65 -29.84 32.21
C GLY A 94 41.13 -31.15 32.82
N GLY A 95 42.25 -31.67 32.31
CA GLY A 95 43.11 -32.49 33.16
C GLY A 95 43.74 -31.64 34.27
N PHE A 96 44.27 -32.28 35.32
CA PHE A 96 45.02 -31.59 36.37
C PHE A 96 46.43 -31.19 35.90
N GLU A 97 46.52 -30.28 34.93
CA GLU A 97 47.69 -29.44 34.78
C GLU A 97 47.60 -28.30 35.78
N SER A 98 48.57 -28.19 36.69
CA SER A 98 48.68 -27.05 37.59
C SER A 98 48.97 -25.79 36.78
N SER A 99 48.03 -24.84 36.78
CA SER A 99 48.22 -23.49 36.24
C SER A 99 49.10 -22.63 37.16
N SER A 100 50.28 -23.16 37.51
CA SER A 100 51.40 -22.40 38.05
C SER A 100 52.13 -21.75 36.89
N SER A 101 52.13 -20.43 36.83
CA SER A 101 52.93 -19.67 35.86
C SER A 101 54.42 -19.69 36.27
N SER A 102 55.06 -20.82 36.07
CA SER A 102 56.51 -20.93 35.89
C SER A 102 56.80 -21.05 34.40
N ASN A 103 57.96 -20.56 33.96
CA ASN A 103 58.39 -20.66 32.56
C ASN A 103 58.30 -22.11 32.05
N GLY A 104 58.14 -22.27 30.73
CA GLY A 104 58.23 -23.55 30.04
C GLY A 104 59.65 -24.11 30.14
N LEU A 105 59.98 -24.65 31.30
CA LEU A 105 61.20 -25.36 31.61
C LEU A 105 61.11 -26.69 30.84
N SER A 106 61.75 -26.74 29.68
CA SER A 106 61.98 -28.00 29.00
C SER A 106 63.03 -28.75 29.82
N TRP A 107 62.78 -30.02 30.12
CA TRP A 107 63.65 -30.80 31.00
C TRP A 107 64.47 -31.80 30.21
N THR A 108 65.74 -32.01 30.59
CA THR A 108 66.52 -33.18 30.17
C THR A 108 65.94 -34.43 30.83
N PRO A 109 65.60 -35.52 30.12
CA PRO A 109 64.79 -36.62 30.67
C PRO A 109 65.38 -37.29 31.92
N GLU A 110 64.55 -37.59 32.93
CA GLU A 110 64.95 -38.17 34.22
C GLU A 110 65.29 -39.69 34.17
N THR A 111 65.90 -40.18 35.26
CA THR A 111 66.13 -41.61 35.53
C THR A 111 65.14 -42.13 36.59
N PHE A 112 64.38 -43.17 36.28
CA PHE A 112 63.26 -43.67 37.09
C PHE A 112 63.67 -44.39 38.38
N SER A 113 62.84 -44.28 39.43
CA SER A 113 62.88 -45.07 40.67
C SER A 113 61.46 -45.41 41.15
N LEU A 114 61.31 -46.42 42.01
CA LEU A 114 60.04 -47.14 42.20
C LEU A 114 59.23 -46.76 43.46
N MET A 115 59.80 -45.99 44.40
CA MET A 115 59.25 -45.84 45.76
C MET A 115 58.10 -44.83 45.93
N ASP A 116 57.91 -43.88 45.01
CA ASP A 116 56.92 -42.79 45.19
C ASP A 116 55.45 -43.26 45.21
N TYR A 117 55.18 -44.50 44.78
CA TYR A 117 53.82 -45.06 44.72
C TYR A 117 53.21 -45.48 46.06
N VAL A 118 53.99 -45.56 47.16
CA VAL A 118 53.51 -46.12 48.44
C VAL A 118 52.91 -45.05 49.38
N ALA A 119 53.27 -43.78 49.21
CA ALA A 119 52.89 -42.67 50.08
C ALA A 119 51.37 -42.36 50.22
N PRO A 120 50.49 -42.53 49.20
CA PRO A 120 49.11 -42.03 49.29
C PRO A 120 48.15 -42.92 50.12
N LEU A 121 48.61 -44.07 50.62
CA LEU A 121 47.76 -45.03 51.34
C LEU A 121 47.56 -44.70 52.83
N THR A 122 48.34 -43.78 53.40
CA THR A 122 48.16 -43.32 54.78
C THR A 122 47.40 -41.99 54.82
N PHE A 123 46.12 -42.03 55.19
CA PHE A 123 45.22 -40.86 55.26
C PHE A 123 45.67 -39.80 56.28
N GLY A 124 46.57 -38.89 55.87
CA GLY A 124 46.84 -37.59 56.51
C GLY A 124 47.52 -37.59 57.88
N LEU A 125 47.76 -38.75 58.51
CA LEU A 125 48.27 -38.85 59.89
C LEU A 125 49.80 -38.79 60.05
N LEU A 126 50.55 -38.87 58.95
CA LEU A 126 51.98 -38.53 58.92
C LEU A 126 52.22 -37.54 57.78
N SER A 127 52.59 -36.31 58.12
CA SER A 127 52.96 -35.28 57.16
C SER A 127 54.37 -35.54 56.63
N SER A 128 54.49 -36.52 55.73
CA SER A 128 55.72 -36.74 54.95
C SER A 128 55.90 -35.54 54.02
N SER A 129 56.76 -34.60 54.43
CA SER A 129 57.23 -33.53 53.57
C SER A 129 58.09 -34.16 52.47
N GLY A 130 57.54 -34.28 51.25
CA GLY A 130 58.36 -34.58 50.08
C GLY A 130 59.53 -33.60 49.99
N PRO A 131 60.72 -34.01 49.51
CA PRO A 131 61.99 -33.31 49.75
C PRO A 131 62.20 -32.06 48.89
N LYS A 132 61.25 -31.13 48.91
CA LYS A 132 61.32 -29.80 48.29
C LYS A 132 60.67 -28.76 49.23
N ALA A 133 61.43 -27.72 49.59
CA ALA A 133 61.02 -26.56 50.41
C ALA A 133 60.87 -26.74 51.95
N ALA A 134 61.78 -27.45 52.62
CA ALA A 134 61.87 -27.52 54.09
C ALA A 134 62.68 -26.35 54.74
N HIS A 135 62.59 -25.11 54.23
CA HIS A 135 63.62 -24.07 54.48
C HIS A 135 63.21 -22.59 54.89
N LEU A 136 61.94 -22.06 55.09
CA LEU A 136 61.49 -20.59 55.42
C LEU A 136 59.95 -20.29 55.94
N VAL A 137 59.38 -19.04 56.35
CA VAL A 137 57.98 -18.67 57.04
C VAL A 137 57.27 -17.15 57.10
N GLY A 138 55.89 -16.84 57.28
CA GLY A 138 55.13 -15.52 57.84
C GLY A 138 53.56 -15.01 57.53
N GLN A 139 52.88 -13.83 58.01
CA GLN A 139 51.43 -13.15 57.68
C GLN A 139 50.75 -11.76 58.39
N HIS A 140 49.93 -10.71 57.81
CA HIS A 140 49.08 -9.37 58.26
C HIS A 140 49.03 -7.87 57.45
N THR A 141 48.23 -6.69 57.22
CA THR A 141 46.82 -6.05 56.81
C THR A 141 46.46 -4.48 56.29
N VAL A 142 45.90 -3.96 55.06
CA VAL A 142 44.54 -3.26 54.46
C VAL A 142 44.13 -3.19 52.81
N ARG A 143 43.23 -2.30 52.09
CA ARG A 143 42.63 -2.23 50.57
C ARG A 143 41.57 -1.10 49.88
N MET A 144 41.15 -0.98 48.50
CA MET A 144 40.26 0.14 47.70
C MET A 144 39.30 -0.06 46.30
N SER A 145 38.81 0.94 45.37
CA SER A 145 37.51 1.11 44.41
C SER A 145 37.32 1.80 42.85
N PRO A 146 36.11 2.03 42.07
CA PRO A 146 35.77 2.36 40.52
C PRO A 146 34.64 3.43 39.81
N ILE A 147 34.16 3.47 38.43
CA ILE A 147 33.35 4.58 37.54
C ILE A 147 32.23 4.37 36.26
N SER A 148 31.78 5.32 35.25
CA SER A 148 30.46 5.45 34.31
C SER A 148 30.28 6.02 32.71
N THR A 149 29.08 6.35 31.97
CA THR A 149 28.74 6.63 30.38
C THR A 149 27.46 7.50 29.67
N ALA A 150 26.97 7.53 28.30
CA ALA A 150 25.78 8.35 27.55
C ALA A 150 25.09 8.11 26.01
N LYS A 151 24.04 8.89 25.38
CA LYS A 151 23.28 8.83 23.94
C LYS A 151 22.36 10.08 23.22
N ILE A 152 21.39 9.99 22.16
CA ILE A 152 20.34 10.96 21.38
C ILE A 152 19.05 10.37 20.46
N ASN A 153 18.08 11.16 19.76
CA ASN A 153 16.74 10.96 18.95
C ASN A 153 16.46 9.58 18.32
N PRO A 154 15.58 8.77 18.92
CA PRO A 154 15.54 7.34 18.63
C PRO A 154 14.46 6.85 17.65
N GLN A 155 13.45 7.64 17.26
CA GLN A 155 12.23 7.11 16.60
C GLN A 155 12.04 7.49 15.12
N GLY A 156 12.75 8.51 14.60
CA GLY A 156 12.67 8.88 13.18
C GLY A 156 11.35 9.53 12.74
N LEU A 157 10.61 10.15 13.67
CA LEU A 157 9.36 10.85 13.36
C LEU A 157 9.59 12.13 12.53
N SER A 158 8.64 12.45 11.66
CA SER A 158 8.50 13.76 11.00
C SER A 158 7.85 14.78 11.97
N PHE A 159 8.15 16.06 11.76
CA PHE A 159 7.65 17.16 12.61
C PHE A 159 7.32 18.40 11.76
N CYS A 160 6.13 18.96 11.99
CA CYS A 160 5.72 20.23 11.40
C CYS A 160 5.03 21.17 12.40
N LEU A 161 4.98 22.45 12.08
CA LEU A 161 4.33 23.50 12.88
C LEU A 161 2.93 23.81 12.32
N ALA A 162 1.90 23.61 13.14
CA ALA A 162 0.50 23.87 12.79
C ALA A 162 0.00 25.15 13.48
N PRO A 163 -0.58 26.12 12.76
CA PRO A 163 -1.30 27.23 13.40
C PRO A 163 -2.54 26.71 14.14
N PRO A 164 -2.89 27.22 15.34
CA PRO A 164 -2.25 28.34 16.06
C PRO A 164 -1.15 27.92 17.06
N ASP A 165 -1.02 26.64 17.40
CA ASP A 165 -0.10 26.14 18.43
C ASP A 165 1.34 26.05 17.89
N ASN A 166 2.00 27.21 17.90
CA ASN A 166 3.33 27.44 17.32
C ASN A 166 4.49 26.76 18.09
N PHE A 167 4.37 25.52 18.58
CA PHE A 167 5.52 24.76 19.06
C PHE A 167 5.40 23.23 18.96
N ILE A 168 6.56 22.57 18.85
CA ILE A 168 6.75 21.11 18.86
C ILE A 168 7.78 20.67 19.91
N LEU A 169 7.83 19.36 20.18
CA LEU A 169 8.76 18.72 21.13
C LEU A 169 9.54 17.58 20.47
N ILE A 170 10.88 17.68 20.43
CA ILE A 170 11.77 16.70 19.79
C ILE A 170 12.53 15.87 20.86
N PRO A 171 12.49 14.52 20.84
CA PRO A 171 13.06 13.69 21.90
C PRO A 171 14.58 13.42 21.79
N VAL A 172 15.23 13.27 22.94
CA VAL A 172 16.66 12.99 23.15
C VAL A 172 16.80 11.89 24.21
N LEU A 173 17.71 10.93 24.01
CA LEU A 173 17.88 9.72 24.83
C LEU A 173 19.26 9.69 25.52
N LEU A 174 19.37 9.32 26.79
CA LEU A 174 20.59 9.36 27.61
C LEU A 174 20.89 7.98 28.22
N ASN A 175 22.10 7.72 28.76
CA ASN A 175 22.47 6.40 29.30
C ASN A 175 23.69 6.42 30.26
N ASN A 176 23.51 6.38 31.59
CA ASN A 176 24.53 6.60 32.65
C ASN A 176 25.05 8.05 32.79
N THR A 177 24.22 9.04 32.45
CA THR A 177 24.52 10.48 32.62
C THR A 177 23.33 11.20 33.23
N HIS A 178 23.59 12.05 34.23
CA HIS A 178 22.66 13.03 34.76
C HIS A 178 22.98 14.39 34.12
N VAL A 179 22.18 14.79 33.13
CA VAL A 179 22.46 16.01 32.34
C VAL A 179 22.46 17.26 33.22
N ALA A 180 23.54 18.04 33.10
CA ALA A 180 23.65 19.41 33.60
C ALA A 180 23.34 20.43 32.49
N GLU A 181 23.82 20.18 31.27
CA GLU A 181 23.73 21.08 30.11
C GLU A 181 23.54 20.29 28.80
N LEU A 182 22.69 20.80 27.90
CA LEU A 182 22.43 20.30 26.55
C LEU A 182 22.47 21.47 25.56
N ARG A 183 23.14 21.30 24.41
CA ARG A 183 23.31 22.34 23.39
C ARG A 183 22.85 21.89 22.02
N TYR A 184 22.17 22.77 21.29
CA TYR A 184 21.74 22.53 19.91
C TYR A 184 21.76 23.83 19.08
N SER A 185 21.65 23.70 17.76
CA SER A 185 21.64 24.82 16.80
C SER A 185 20.49 24.70 15.78
N ILE A 186 19.95 25.83 15.34
CA ILE A 186 18.83 25.95 14.38
C ILE A 186 19.30 26.73 13.15
N THR A 187 19.00 26.23 11.95
CA THR A 187 19.26 26.89 10.65
C THR A 187 17.93 27.15 9.92
N PRO A 188 17.65 28.35 9.39
CA PRO A 188 16.40 28.63 8.69
C PRO A 188 16.26 27.85 7.37
N LEU A 189 15.02 27.67 6.91
CA LEU A 189 14.71 27.03 5.62
C LEU A 189 15.03 27.97 4.45
N GLY A 190 15.49 27.41 3.31
CA GLY A 190 15.85 28.21 2.13
C GLY A 190 17.11 29.07 2.28
N HIS A 191 18.00 28.74 3.22
CA HIS A 191 19.28 29.41 3.40
C HIS A 191 20.25 29.10 2.24
N ASP A 192 20.75 30.15 1.59
CA ASP A 192 21.74 30.08 0.51
C ASP A 192 23.14 30.47 1.03
N THR A 193 24.19 29.80 0.56
CA THR A 193 25.51 29.79 1.23
C THR A 193 26.29 31.11 1.17
N ASP A 194 25.87 32.04 0.31
CA ASP A 194 26.52 33.34 0.14
C ASP A 194 26.07 34.42 1.14
N ASN A 195 24.99 34.20 1.92
CA ASN A 195 24.45 35.22 2.83
C ASN A 195 24.73 34.90 4.32
N HIS A 196 25.46 35.77 5.00
CA HIS A 196 25.99 35.58 6.36
C HIS A 196 24.97 35.70 7.53
N GLU A 197 23.79 35.09 7.43
CA GLU A 197 22.97 34.82 8.62
C GLU A 197 23.50 33.58 9.36
N LYS A 198 23.78 33.74 10.67
CA LYS A 198 24.36 32.67 11.50
C LYS A 198 23.28 31.81 12.12
N ALA A 199 23.49 30.48 12.12
CA ALA A 199 22.63 29.53 12.83
C ALA A 199 22.46 29.91 14.31
N GLU A 200 21.22 29.84 14.80
CA GLU A 200 20.83 30.22 16.17
C GLU A 200 21.22 29.08 17.13
N VAL A 201 22.18 29.33 18.03
CA VAL A 201 22.69 28.32 18.98
C VAL A 201 22.02 28.49 20.34
N VAL A 202 21.36 27.43 20.82
CA VAL A 202 20.58 27.42 22.06
C VAL A 202 21.23 26.44 23.06
N ILE A 203 21.25 26.84 24.33
CA ILE A 203 21.73 26.02 25.46
C ILE A 203 20.55 25.83 26.43
N LEU A 204 20.30 24.59 26.83
CA LEU A 204 19.28 24.21 27.80
C LEU A 204 19.96 23.61 29.04
N THR A 205 19.63 24.13 30.21
CA THR A 205 20.11 23.62 31.51
C THR A 205 19.19 22.53 32.06
N ALA A 206 19.67 21.79 33.06
CA ALA A 206 18.87 20.84 33.83
C ALA A 206 17.59 21.41 34.50
N LYS A 207 17.39 22.74 34.52
CA LYS A 207 16.12 23.37 34.92
C LYS A 207 15.16 23.51 33.75
N ASP A 208 15.65 24.00 32.62
CA ASP A 208 14.83 24.28 31.43
C ASP A 208 14.27 22.98 30.84
N LEU A 209 15.09 21.92 30.85
CA LEU A 209 14.69 20.57 30.43
C LEU A 209 13.58 19.98 31.32
N LYS A 210 13.50 20.37 32.60
CA LYS A 210 12.41 19.97 33.50
C LYS A 210 11.15 20.80 33.26
N ALA A 211 11.30 22.11 33.00
CA ALA A 211 10.18 22.98 32.65
C ALA A 211 9.48 22.50 31.37
N ILE A 212 10.24 22.16 30.31
CA ILE A 212 9.70 21.63 29.04
C ILE A 212 8.95 20.31 29.25
N GLU A 213 9.45 19.41 30.09
CA GLU A 213 8.76 18.14 30.40
C GLU A 213 7.49 18.36 31.25
N GLN A 214 7.49 19.36 32.12
CA GLN A 214 6.30 19.74 32.90
C GLN A 214 5.22 20.39 32.01
N GLU A 215 5.60 21.35 31.14
CA GLU A 215 4.70 21.91 30.12
C GLU A 215 4.07 20.81 29.24
N ARG A 216 4.86 19.78 28.88
CA ARG A 216 4.35 18.61 28.14
C ARG A 216 3.28 17.86 28.92
N LEU A 217 3.54 17.55 30.19
CA LEU A 217 2.60 16.82 31.05
C LEU A 217 1.30 17.60 31.27
N ASP A 218 1.38 18.92 31.48
CA ASP A 218 0.22 19.80 31.65
C ASP A 218 -0.63 19.85 30.36
N ALA A 219 0.00 19.95 29.18
CA ALA A 219 -0.70 19.90 27.89
C ALA A 219 -1.45 18.58 27.66
N PHE A 220 -0.89 17.43 28.07
CA PHE A 220 -1.56 16.13 27.97
C PHE A 220 -2.76 15.94 28.91
N GLN A 221 -2.85 16.72 30.00
CA GLN A 221 -4.01 16.66 30.91
C GLN A 221 -5.25 17.34 30.32
N ILE A 222 -5.05 18.40 29.53
CA ILE A 222 -6.13 19.20 28.91
C ILE A 222 -6.89 18.40 27.84
N SER A 223 -6.28 17.39 27.22
CA SER A 223 -6.84 16.66 26.06
C SER A 223 -7.74 15.45 26.40
N ARG A 224 -8.17 15.26 27.65
CA ARG A 224 -9.06 14.14 28.05
C ARG A 224 -10.53 14.59 28.13
N PRO A 225 -11.45 14.08 27.28
CA PRO A 225 -12.88 14.32 27.44
C PRO A 225 -13.44 13.55 28.65
N ALA A 226 -14.24 14.21 29.47
CA ALA A 226 -14.88 13.59 30.63
C ALA A 226 -16.05 12.68 30.20
N VAL A 227 -15.97 11.39 30.51
CA VAL A 227 -17.09 10.45 30.37
C VAL A 227 -17.98 10.56 31.61
N ALA A 228 -19.29 10.65 31.40
CA ALA A 228 -20.25 10.84 32.48
C ALA A 228 -20.33 9.61 33.40
N THR A 229 -20.34 9.87 34.71
CA THR A 229 -20.66 8.87 35.74
C THR A 229 -22.13 8.45 35.62
N HIS A 230 -22.40 7.14 35.58
CA HIS A 230 -23.70 6.61 35.94
C HIS A 230 -23.55 5.69 37.14
N ASP A 231 -24.49 5.81 38.07
CA ASP A 231 -24.50 5.14 39.37
C ASP A 231 -25.28 3.82 39.33
N SER A 232 -24.76 2.81 40.04
CA SER A 232 -25.43 1.61 40.56
C SER A 232 -24.37 0.65 41.13
N GLY A 233 -24.31 0.49 42.46
CA GLY A 233 -23.52 -0.57 43.09
C GLY A 233 -24.39 -1.76 43.51
N ASP A 234 -23.76 -2.88 43.86
CA ASP A 234 -24.15 -3.69 45.02
C ASP A 234 -22.98 -4.61 45.46
N TYR A 235 -23.12 -5.16 46.66
CA TYR A 235 -22.12 -5.81 47.53
C TYR A 235 -21.41 -7.07 46.99
N ASP A 236 -20.19 -7.33 47.48
CA ASP A 236 -19.96 -8.43 48.45
C ASP A 236 -18.60 -8.30 49.19
N GLU A 237 -18.55 -8.81 50.42
CA GLU A 237 -17.50 -8.56 51.44
C GLU A 237 -17.24 -9.87 52.24
N TYR A 238 -16.05 -10.30 52.68
CA TYR A 238 -14.68 -9.76 52.70
C TYR A 238 -13.66 -10.90 52.47
N ASP A 239 -12.42 -10.59 52.08
CA ASP A 239 -11.20 -11.11 52.74
C ASP A 239 -9.97 -10.26 52.36
N ASP A 240 -9.07 -9.99 53.31
CA ASP A 240 -7.86 -9.17 53.12
C ASP A 240 -6.69 -9.99 52.54
N ASP A 241 -6.05 -9.50 51.47
CA ASP A 241 -4.58 -9.43 51.38
C ASP A 241 -4.14 -8.45 50.27
N ASP A 242 -3.08 -7.69 50.56
CA ASP A 242 -2.57 -6.50 49.85
C ASP A 242 -2.23 -6.72 48.36
N ASP A 243 -3.12 -6.31 47.43
CA ASP A 243 -2.84 -6.26 45.98
C ASP A 243 -3.29 -4.91 45.37
N THR A 244 -2.33 -4.18 44.80
CA THR A 244 -2.49 -2.73 44.51
C THR A 244 -3.42 -2.41 43.34
N VAL A 245 -4.12 -1.27 43.44
CA VAL A 245 -5.03 -0.72 42.42
C VAL A 245 -4.41 -0.75 41.03
N ARG A 246 -5.08 -1.43 40.09
CA ARG A 246 -4.72 -1.40 38.66
C ARG A 246 -5.09 -0.05 38.04
N GLU A 247 -4.12 0.87 38.02
CA GLU A 247 -4.21 2.04 37.14
C GLU A 247 -4.40 1.61 35.67
N PRO A 248 -5.20 2.35 34.87
CA PRO A 248 -5.24 2.14 33.43
C PRO A 248 -3.86 2.47 32.84
N GLN A 249 -3.25 1.47 32.19
CA GLN A 249 -1.85 1.47 31.79
C GLN A 249 -1.40 2.78 31.11
N ASN A 250 -0.69 3.62 31.87
CA ASN A 250 0.20 4.60 31.29
C ASN A 250 1.23 3.88 30.41
N ALA A 251 1.64 4.49 29.30
CA ALA A 251 2.63 3.91 28.39
C ALA A 251 4.03 3.93 29.04
N HIS A 252 4.30 2.96 29.92
CA HIS A 252 5.58 2.80 30.60
C HIS A 252 6.70 2.72 29.57
N SER A 253 7.66 3.64 29.67
CA SER A 253 8.74 3.77 28.71
C SER A 253 9.58 2.50 28.65
N THR A 254 9.84 1.99 27.44
CA THR A 254 10.67 0.79 27.17
C THR A 254 12.18 1.04 27.33
N LEU A 255 12.53 1.86 28.33
CA LEU A 255 13.88 2.32 28.62
C LEU A 255 14.55 1.45 29.70
N GLN A 256 15.86 1.27 29.60
CA GLN A 256 16.64 0.56 30.61
C GLN A 256 16.86 1.42 31.86
N THR A 257 17.15 0.81 33.01
CA THR A 257 17.37 1.53 34.28
C THR A 257 18.51 2.54 34.26
N THR A 258 19.45 2.42 33.32
CA THR A 258 20.53 3.39 33.09
C THR A 258 20.14 4.52 32.14
N GLN A 259 18.99 4.43 31.46
CA GLN A 259 18.56 5.33 30.39
C GLN A 259 17.51 6.33 30.86
N SER A 260 17.46 7.49 30.20
CA SER A 260 16.44 8.52 30.41
C SER A 260 16.15 9.31 29.14
N LEU A 261 15.00 9.97 29.05
CA LEU A 261 14.55 10.69 27.86
C LEU A 261 14.17 12.14 28.22
N VAL A 262 14.42 13.05 27.29
CA VAL A 262 14.36 14.52 27.44
C VAL A 262 13.83 15.13 26.14
N HIS A 263 13.10 16.25 26.20
CA HIS A 263 12.58 16.93 25.01
C HIS A 263 13.22 18.32 24.76
N ILE A 264 13.35 18.69 23.49
CA ILE A 264 13.72 20.03 23.00
C ILE A 264 12.47 20.70 22.44
N ARG A 265 12.13 21.91 22.91
CA ARG A 265 11.00 22.71 22.40
C ARG A 265 11.44 23.61 21.25
N LEU A 266 10.67 23.63 20.16
CA LEU A 266 10.92 24.49 18.99
C LEU A 266 9.64 25.19 18.52
N SER A 267 9.77 26.45 18.10
CA SER A 267 8.66 27.32 17.67
C SER A 267 8.87 28.04 16.33
N LYS A 268 10.02 27.85 15.68
CA LYS A 268 10.34 28.35 14.34
C LYS A 268 10.64 27.16 13.41
N PRO A 269 10.25 27.20 12.12
CA PRO A 269 10.64 26.18 11.16
C PRO A 269 12.13 26.31 10.80
N GLY A 270 12.80 25.19 10.53
CA GLY A 270 14.25 25.14 10.31
C GLY A 270 14.86 23.75 10.49
N THR A 271 16.15 23.62 10.22
CA THR A 271 16.93 22.41 10.49
C THR A 271 17.66 22.53 11.83
N VAL A 272 17.41 21.56 12.71
CA VAL A 272 17.82 21.50 14.11
C VAL A 272 18.93 20.48 14.27
N ARG A 273 20.04 20.82 14.95
CA ARG A 273 21.19 19.92 15.12
C ARG A 273 21.70 19.90 16.57
N LEU A 274 21.90 18.71 17.16
CA LEU A 274 22.52 18.59 18.50
C LEU A 274 24.04 18.83 18.43
N ASP A 275 24.57 19.56 19.40
CA ASP A 275 25.98 19.94 19.53
C ASP A 275 26.71 19.25 20.70
N SER A 276 26.18 19.32 21.94
CA SER A 276 26.88 18.78 23.12
C SER A 276 25.94 18.43 24.28
N VAL A 277 26.36 17.49 25.13
CA VAL A 277 25.68 17.10 26.39
C VAL A 277 26.75 16.91 27.49
N ILE A 278 26.49 17.40 28.70
CA ILE A 278 27.44 17.38 29.83
C ILE A 278 26.76 16.81 31.09
N ASP A 279 27.49 15.95 31.82
CA ASP A 279 27.06 15.33 33.08
C ASP A 279 27.30 16.22 34.31
N GLN A 280 26.62 15.95 35.43
CA GLN A 280 26.84 16.62 36.72
C GLN A 280 28.30 16.57 37.21
N SER A 281 29.06 15.51 36.88
CA SER A 281 30.50 15.40 37.14
C SER A 281 31.39 16.32 36.28
N ARG A 282 30.79 17.14 35.40
CA ARG A 282 31.43 17.92 34.31
C ARG A 282 32.15 17.07 33.25
N VAL A 283 31.90 15.77 33.20
CA VAL A 283 32.37 14.91 32.11
C VAL A 283 31.43 15.06 30.90
N GLN A 284 31.99 15.18 29.70
CA GLN A 284 31.21 15.30 28.46
C GLN A 284 30.68 13.94 28.00
N ALA A 285 29.41 13.89 27.65
CA ALA A 285 28.73 12.71 27.11
C ALA A 285 29.02 12.51 25.60
N ARG A 286 29.14 11.24 25.17
CA ARG A 286 29.37 10.86 23.77
C ARG A 286 28.06 10.83 22.97
N ILE A 287 28.02 11.51 21.83
CA ILE A 287 26.85 11.61 20.93
C ILE A 287 26.90 10.51 19.84
N SER A 288 25.74 10.16 19.27
CA SER A 288 25.54 9.11 18.24
C SER A 288 25.32 9.68 16.84
N TYR A 289 25.54 8.87 15.80
CA TYR A 289 25.45 9.25 14.37
C TYR A 289 24.02 9.46 13.85
N SER A 290 23.37 10.56 14.24
CA SER A 290 22.18 11.13 13.58
C SER A 290 21.86 12.50 14.21
N SER A 291 22.67 13.53 13.93
CA SER A 291 22.64 14.77 14.72
C SER A 291 21.57 15.79 14.30
N ALA A 292 20.96 15.70 13.12
CA ALA A 292 20.12 16.75 12.53
C ALA A 292 18.71 16.28 12.09
N ILE A 293 17.73 17.18 12.18
CA ILE A 293 16.30 16.97 11.87
C ILE A 293 15.75 18.26 11.21
N THR A 294 14.88 18.17 10.21
CA THR A 294 14.24 19.35 9.58
C THR A 294 12.77 19.48 10.02
N VAL A 295 12.35 20.72 10.31
CA VAL A 295 11.00 21.09 10.76
C VAL A 295 10.43 22.12 9.80
N VAL A 296 9.21 21.91 9.30
CA VAL A 296 8.56 22.76 8.28
C VAL A 296 7.15 23.20 8.72
N PRO A 297 6.51 24.19 8.07
CA PRO A 297 5.08 24.46 8.29
C PRO A 297 4.24 23.22 7.89
N CYS A 298 3.21 22.88 8.65
CA CYS A 298 2.35 21.74 8.30
C CYS A 298 1.59 21.99 6.99
N PRO A 299 1.41 20.96 6.14
CA PRO A 299 0.63 21.09 4.92
C PRO A 299 -0.87 21.28 5.22
N SER A 300 -1.56 22.02 4.36
CA SER A 300 -3.01 22.26 4.45
C SER A 300 -3.66 22.24 3.07
N VAL A 301 -4.97 22.01 3.02
CA VAL A 301 -5.72 21.99 1.77
C VAL A 301 -7.16 22.48 1.95
N GLU A 302 -7.62 23.33 1.02
CA GLU A 302 -8.96 23.93 1.04
C GLU A 302 -9.55 24.08 -0.39
N PHE A 303 -10.87 24.09 -0.50
CA PHE A 303 -11.59 24.48 -1.71
C PHE A 303 -11.78 26.00 -1.75
N VAL A 304 -11.20 26.65 -2.76
CA VAL A 304 -11.31 28.10 -2.98
C VAL A 304 -12.63 28.43 -3.71
N ASP A 305 -13.37 29.42 -3.21
CA ASP A 305 -14.55 29.97 -3.88
C ASP A 305 -14.15 30.81 -5.09
N SER A 306 -14.18 30.21 -6.29
CA SER A 306 -13.98 30.92 -7.55
C SER A 306 -15.12 31.89 -7.87
N GLU A 307 -16.35 31.55 -7.46
CA GLU A 307 -17.47 32.47 -7.26
C GLU A 307 -18.34 31.98 -6.09
N PRO A 308 -18.97 32.89 -5.31
CA PRO A 308 -19.99 32.53 -4.32
C PRO A 308 -21.29 32.12 -5.03
N ALA A 309 -21.32 30.89 -5.55
CA ALA A 309 -22.46 30.31 -6.24
C ALA A 309 -23.65 30.13 -5.29
N LYS A 310 -24.54 31.13 -5.22
CA LYS A 310 -25.75 31.14 -4.38
C LYS A 310 -26.68 29.95 -4.60
N ASP A 311 -26.60 29.33 -5.78
CA ASP A 311 -27.34 28.13 -6.16
C ASP A 311 -26.40 26.91 -6.20
N ASN A 312 -26.52 26.03 -5.21
CA ASN A 312 -25.85 24.71 -5.18
C ASN A 312 -26.57 23.66 -6.05
N VAL A 313 -27.35 24.13 -7.03
CA VAL A 313 -28.17 23.32 -7.94
C VAL A 313 -27.71 23.52 -9.37
N ARG A 314 -27.58 22.42 -10.11
CA ARG A 314 -27.18 22.37 -11.52
C ARG A 314 -28.11 21.41 -12.27
N CYS A 315 -28.04 21.45 -13.59
CA CYS A 315 -28.86 20.64 -14.48
C CYS A 315 -27.99 19.64 -15.21
N GLY A 316 -28.38 18.36 -15.25
CA GLY A 316 -27.59 17.34 -15.93
C GLY A 316 -27.52 17.53 -17.46
N GLY A 317 -26.50 16.96 -18.08
CA GLY A 317 -26.31 16.93 -19.54
C GLY A 317 -24.85 17.14 -19.99
N PRO A 318 -24.55 16.94 -21.29
CA PRO A 318 -23.18 16.90 -21.82
C PRO A 318 -22.46 18.27 -21.90
N ASP A 319 -23.21 19.36 -21.69
CA ASP A 319 -22.70 20.75 -21.72
C ASP A 319 -22.41 21.33 -20.32
N SER A 320 -22.71 20.57 -19.24
CA SER A 320 -22.72 21.08 -17.85
C SER A 320 -21.49 20.64 -17.05
N GLU A 321 -20.33 21.19 -17.42
CA GLU A 321 -19.10 21.07 -16.64
C GLU A 321 -19.07 22.08 -15.48
N LEU A 322 -18.50 21.67 -14.35
CA LEU A 322 -18.20 22.54 -13.21
C LEU A 322 -16.71 22.46 -12.89
N GLN A 323 -16.06 23.61 -12.68
CA GLN A 323 -14.68 23.67 -12.19
C GLN A 323 -14.68 24.04 -10.71
N LEU A 324 -13.99 23.24 -9.90
CA LEU A 324 -13.67 23.52 -8.50
C LEU A 324 -12.17 23.82 -8.41
N ILE A 325 -11.76 24.77 -7.56
CA ILE A 325 -10.34 25.05 -7.32
C ILE A 325 -9.98 24.54 -5.92
N ILE A 326 -8.94 23.72 -5.85
CA ILE A 326 -8.34 23.24 -4.60
C ILE A 326 -7.02 23.97 -4.41
N ARG A 327 -6.86 24.71 -3.30
CA ARG A 327 -5.59 25.27 -2.88
C ARG A 327 -4.91 24.31 -1.92
N VAL A 328 -3.66 23.95 -2.23
CA VAL A 328 -2.79 23.15 -1.36
C VAL A 328 -1.62 24.02 -0.93
N HIS A 329 -1.31 24.03 0.36
CA HIS A 329 -0.13 24.70 0.91
C HIS A 329 0.78 23.66 1.57
N GLY A 330 2.09 23.73 1.35
CA GLY A 330 3.07 22.86 2.00
C GLY A 330 4.37 22.71 1.19
N VAL A 331 5.27 21.80 1.60
CA VAL A 331 6.56 21.62 0.91
C VAL A 331 6.42 20.65 -0.27
N PRO A 332 6.66 21.09 -1.53
CA PRO A 332 6.54 20.22 -2.70
C PRO A 332 7.68 19.19 -2.82
N PRO A 333 7.49 18.08 -3.55
CA PRO A 333 6.22 17.60 -4.11
C PRO A 333 5.19 17.23 -3.04
N LEU A 334 3.96 17.69 -3.24
CA LEU A 334 2.81 17.39 -2.39
C LEU A 334 2.02 16.20 -2.95
N SER A 335 1.30 15.49 -2.08
CA SER A 335 0.25 14.54 -2.47
C SER A 335 -1.07 14.84 -1.78
N LEU A 336 -2.16 14.45 -2.44
CA LEU A 336 -3.53 14.80 -2.05
C LEU A 336 -4.47 13.60 -2.23
N ARG A 337 -5.20 13.25 -1.17
CA ARG A 337 -6.32 12.30 -1.21
C ARG A 337 -7.66 13.00 -1.01
N TRP A 338 -8.62 12.69 -1.88
CA TRP A 338 -9.99 13.17 -1.77
C TRP A 338 -11.02 12.09 -2.11
N LEU A 339 -12.23 12.29 -1.59
CA LEU A 339 -13.41 11.48 -1.79
C LEU A 339 -14.41 12.20 -2.69
N LYS A 340 -14.98 11.47 -3.64
CA LYS A 340 -16.15 11.82 -4.43
C LYS A 340 -17.28 10.86 -4.06
N THR A 341 -18.46 11.39 -3.76
CA THR A 341 -19.66 10.58 -3.53
C THR A 341 -20.76 11.01 -4.51
N ILE A 342 -21.30 10.08 -5.30
CA ILE A 342 -22.50 10.29 -6.13
C ILE A 342 -23.59 9.35 -5.65
N ASN A 343 -24.76 9.88 -5.24
CA ASN A 343 -25.92 9.08 -4.84
C ASN A 343 -25.58 7.95 -3.83
N GLY A 344 -24.69 8.26 -2.87
CA GLY A 344 -24.20 7.32 -1.85
C GLY A 344 -23.04 6.40 -2.27
N ARG A 345 -22.71 6.29 -3.56
CA ARG A 345 -21.52 5.54 -4.02
C ARG A 345 -20.26 6.39 -3.86
N ARG A 346 -19.24 5.83 -3.21
CA ARG A 346 -17.97 6.49 -2.88
C ARG A 346 -16.84 6.07 -3.83
N GLU A 347 -16.07 7.04 -4.32
CA GLU A 347 -14.87 6.89 -5.15
C GLU A 347 -13.73 7.71 -4.51
N HIS A 348 -12.64 7.06 -4.11
CA HIS A 348 -11.46 7.73 -3.54
C HIS A 348 -10.40 7.94 -4.63
N PHE A 349 -9.72 9.09 -4.58
CA PHE A 349 -8.67 9.49 -5.50
C PHE A 349 -7.44 9.90 -4.72
N LEU A 350 -6.26 9.45 -5.15
CA LEU A 350 -4.95 9.84 -4.64
C LEU A 350 -4.10 10.33 -5.82
N VAL A 351 -3.48 11.49 -5.67
CA VAL A 351 -2.53 12.08 -6.63
C VAL A 351 -1.26 12.48 -5.90
N GLU A 352 -0.12 12.29 -6.55
CA GLU A 352 1.23 12.53 -6.02
C GLU A 352 2.02 13.41 -7.00
N GLY A 353 3.16 13.95 -6.57
CA GLY A 353 4.04 14.74 -7.45
C GLY A 353 3.51 16.13 -7.81
N ILE A 354 2.74 16.77 -6.91
CA ILE A 354 2.18 18.11 -7.13
C ILE A 354 3.26 19.16 -6.81
N GLU A 355 3.79 19.81 -7.84
CA GLU A 355 4.80 20.88 -7.76
C GLU A 355 4.37 22.14 -8.54
N ASN A 356 5.12 23.25 -8.49
CA ASN A 356 4.91 24.36 -9.43
C ASN A 356 5.60 24.09 -10.78
N ASN A 357 5.03 24.57 -11.89
CA ASN A 357 5.55 24.38 -13.25
C ASN A 357 6.47 25.52 -13.75
N ASP A 358 6.61 26.61 -13.00
CA ASP A 358 7.29 27.83 -13.46
C ASP A 358 8.84 27.80 -13.41
N ASP A 359 9.47 26.72 -12.93
CA ASP A 359 10.94 26.58 -12.91
C ASP A 359 11.49 26.28 -14.32
N GLN A 360 11.40 27.28 -15.20
CA GLN A 360 11.92 27.27 -16.56
C GLN A 360 13.45 27.53 -16.60
N ASP A 361 14.04 27.96 -15.48
CA ASP A 361 15.46 28.29 -15.35
C ASP A 361 16.29 27.12 -14.77
N ARG A 362 16.91 26.33 -15.67
CA ARG A 362 17.82 25.22 -15.31
C ARG A 362 19.14 25.64 -14.63
N GLY A 363 19.30 26.93 -14.29
CA GLY A 363 20.53 27.48 -13.71
C GLY A 363 20.59 27.55 -12.18
N THR A 364 19.45 27.63 -11.47
CA THR A 364 19.42 28.04 -10.04
C THR A 364 18.54 27.19 -9.11
N ALA A 365 17.99 26.07 -9.58
CA ALA A 365 17.02 25.24 -8.84
C ALA A 365 17.58 24.47 -7.61
N SER A 366 18.79 24.79 -7.11
CA SER A 366 19.40 24.13 -5.94
C SER A 366 19.06 24.79 -4.59
N THR A 367 18.58 26.05 -4.58
CA THR A 367 18.65 26.93 -3.39
C THR A 367 17.38 27.07 -2.55
N ARG A 368 16.27 26.40 -2.90
CA ARG A 368 14.98 26.51 -2.18
C ARG A 368 14.43 25.21 -1.57
N ARG A 369 15.31 24.28 -1.18
CA ARG A 369 14.91 23.04 -0.47
C ARG A 369 14.20 23.37 0.85
N GLY A 370 13.06 22.71 1.08
CA GLY A 370 12.29 22.80 2.34
C GLY A 370 11.35 24.00 2.47
N VAL A 371 11.25 24.88 1.46
CA VAL A 371 10.33 26.03 1.51
C VAL A 371 8.91 25.62 1.10
N ALA A 372 7.91 26.01 1.89
CA ALA A 372 6.50 25.75 1.57
C ALA A 372 5.99 26.68 0.45
N GLN A 373 5.06 26.17 -0.37
CA GLN A 373 4.46 26.88 -1.51
C GLN A 373 2.93 26.77 -1.48
N ASP A 374 2.26 27.77 -2.05
CA ASP A 374 0.82 27.77 -2.35
C ASP A 374 0.58 27.30 -3.78
N LEU A 375 -0.22 26.26 -3.99
CA LEU A 375 -0.53 25.67 -5.30
C LEU A 375 -2.04 25.56 -5.52
N ASN A 376 -2.53 26.11 -6.65
CA ASN A 376 -3.95 26.07 -7.02
C ASN A 376 -4.20 24.99 -8.10
N ILE A 377 -5.11 24.06 -7.82
CA ILE A 377 -5.38 22.87 -8.63
C ILE A 377 -6.83 22.92 -9.15
N PRO A 378 -7.06 22.98 -10.47
CA PRO A 378 -8.41 22.92 -11.03
C PRO A 378 -8.91 21.47 -11.14
N LEU A 379 -9.96 21.13 -10.39
CA LEU A 379 -10.70 19.87 -10.50
C LEU A 379 -11.95 20.10 -11.36
N THR A 380 -12.00 19.48 -12.54
CA THR A 380 -13.18 19.52 -13.42
C THR A 380 -14.14 18.39 -13.07
N VAL A 381 -15.44 18.70 -13.03
CA VAL A 381 -16.52 17.80 -12.63
C VAL A 381 -17.55 17.71 -13.75
N SER A 382 -17.80 16.49 -14.23
CA SER A 382 -18.95 16.18 -15.09
C SER A 382 -20.21 15.96 -14.26
N LEU A 383 -21.36 16.32 -14.82
CA LEU A 383 -22.68 16.29 -14.14
C LEU A 383 -23.67 15.40 -14.91
N ASP A 384 -23.20 14.24 -15.38
CA ASP A 384 -23.95 13.37 -16.31
C ASP A 384 -25.13 12.67 -15.64
N THR A 385 -24.97 12.28 -14.37
CA THR A 385 -26.01 11.57 -13.60
C THR A 385 -26.80 12.53 -12.70
N PRO A 386 -28.13 12.43 -12.61
CA PRO A 386 -28.92 13.23 -11.68
C PRO A 386 -28.77 12.74 -10.23
N GLY A 387 -29.01 13.63 -9.27
CA GLY A 387 -28.99 13.35 -7.84
C GLY A 387 -27.95 14.16 -7.06
N THR A 388 -27.45 13.62 -5.95
CA THR A 388 -26.56 14.33 -5.02
C THR A 388 -25.09 13.98 -5.22
N TYR A 389 -24.24 15.01 -5.26
CA TYR A 389 -22.79 14.92 -5.37
C TYR A 389 -22.15 15.58 -4.14
N LEU A 390 -21.13 14.94 -3.59
CA LEU A 390 -20.31 15.44 -2.49
C LEU A 390 -18.84 15.21 -2.80
N TYR A 391 -18.04 16.27 -2.76
CA TYR A 391 -16.59 16.24 -2.82
C TYR A 391 -16.03 16.59 -1.44
N ALA A 392 -15.07 15.81 -0.94
CA ALA A 392 -14.47 16.00 0.38
C ALA A 392 -12.96 15.75 0.33
N LEU A 393 -12.17 16.68 0.87
CA LEU A 393 -10.72 16.57 1.00
C LEU A 393 -10.40 15.73 2.25
N GLU A 394 -9.61 14.66 2.12
CA GLU A 394 -9.36 13.71 3.22
C GLU A 394 -7.96 13.84 3.84
N GLU A 395 -6.92 14.02 3.03
CA GLU A 395 -5.53 13.92 3.48
C GLU A 395 -4.58 14.64 2.53
N VAL A 396 -3.62 15.39 3.08
CA VAL A 396 -2.52 16.01 2.35
C VAL A 396 -1.19 15.61 2.99
N MET A 397 -0.18 15.32 2.17
CA MET A 397 1.17 14.98 2.62
C MET A 397 2.23 15.79 1.86
N ASP A 398 3.27 16.22 2.58
CA ASP A 398 4.42 16.94 2.01
C ASP A 398 5.66 16.04 1.75
N SER A 399 6.66 16.60 1.08
CA SER A 399 7.91 15.90 0.75
C SER A 399 8.83 15.62 1.95
N VAL A 400 8.46 16.07 3.16
CA VAL A 400 9.16 15.81 4.42
C VAL A 400 8.47 14.67 5.21
N GLY A 401 7.34 14.17 4.72
CA GLY A 401 6.58 13.08 5.34
C GLY A 401 5.65 13.54 6.47
N ASN A 402 5.24 14.81 6.48
CA ASN A 402 4.15 15.28 7.35
C ASN A 402 2.81 15.00 6.69
N VAL A 403 1.89 14.37 7.42
CA VAL A 403 0.55 13.99 6.92
C VAL A 403 -0.52 14.70 7.73
N VAL A 404 -1.33 15.54 7.08
CA VAL A 404 -2.46 16.23 7.72
C VAL A 404 -3.77 15.66 7.18
N ARG A 405 -4.60 15.13 8.08
CA ARG A 405 -5.95 14.64 7.77
C ARG A 405 -6.97 15.76 7.92
N VAL A 406 -7.87 15.83 6.96
CA VAL A 406 -8.81 16.93 6.75
C VAL A 406 -10.22 16.34 6.67
N GLY A 407 -11.23 17.11 7.10
CA GLY A 407 -12.64 16.70 7.01
C GLY A 407 -13.15 15.74 8.11
N SER A 408 -12.41 15.54 9.20
CA SER A 408 -12.84 14.67 10.32
C SER A 408 -14.12 15.12 11.02
N ASP A 409 -14.52 16.39 10.88
CA ASP A 409 -15.77 16.94 11.42
C ASP A 409 -17.03 16.49 10.65
N GLY A 410 -16.83 15.77 9.53
CA GLY A 410 -17.86 15.11 8.72
C GLY A 410 -18.52 13.93 9.41
N SER A 411 -18.99 14.11 10.65
CA SER A 411 -19.83 13.16 11.38
C SER A 411 -21.08 12.78 10.57
N ALA A 412 -21.65 11.60 10.82
CA ALA A 412 -22.68 10.97 9.98
C ALA A 412 -24.08 11.61 10.12
N GLY A 413 -24.18 12.91 9.88
CA GLY A 413 -25.38 13.73 10.04
C GLY A 413 -26.31 13.74 8.81
N VAL A 414 -27.43 13.02 8.93
CA VAL A 414 -28.74 13.26 8.29
C VAL A 414 -28.74 13.66 6.80
N SER A 415 -29.20 12.73 5.96
CA SER A 415 -29.52 12.95 4.54
C SER A 415 -30.41 14.17 4.29
N GLY A 416 -29.85 15.24 3.73
CA GLY A 416 -30.63 16.38 3.19
C GLY A 416 -30.07 17.78 3.42
N SER A 417 -29.08 17.96 4.30
CA SER A 417 -28.43 19.27 4.48
C SER A 417 -27.34 19.51 3.43
N ILE A 418 -27.38 20.67 2.76
CA ILE A 418 -26.35 21.09 1.79
C ILE A 418 -25.29 21.89 2.56
N THR A 419 -24.37 21.20 3.21
CA THR A 419 -23.22 21.86 3.86
C THR A 419 -22.12 22.14 2.83
N GLN A 420 -21.54 23.32 2.95
CA GLN A 420 -20.27 23.70 2.33
C GLN A 420 -19.31 24.11 3.44
N THR A 421 -18.09 23.61 3.36
CA THR A 421 -16.98 24.00 4.23
C THR A 421 -15.76 24.30 3.35
N SER A 422 -14.68 24.82 3.93
CA SER A 422 -13.37 24.86 3.25
C SER A 422 -12.92 23.47 2.79
N THR A 423 -13.43 22.39 3.40
CA THR A 423 -12.98 21.01 3.19
C THR A 423 -13.95 20.13 2.41
N THR A 424 -15.21 20.56 2.25
CA THR A 424 -16.29 19.78 1.62
C THR A 424 -17.20 20.65 0.76
N ARG A 425 -17.57 20.14 -0.43
CA ARG A 425 -18.46 20.83 -1.37
C ARG A 425 -19.56 19.87 -1.83
N SER A 426 -20.81 20.21 -1.50
CA SER A 426 -22.01 19.47 -1.90
C SER A 426 -22.81 20.22 -2.97
N LEU A 427 -23.37 19.47 -3.93
CA LEU A 427 -24.22 20.01 -5.00
C LEU A 427 -25.30 19.01 -5.43
N ILE A 428 -26.36 19.52 -6.06
CA ILE A 428 -27.51 18.75 -6.54
C ILE A 428 -27.63 18.91 -8.05
N VAL A 429 -27.67 17.79 -8.79
CA VAL A 429 -27.93 17.75 -10.22
C VAL A 429 -29.37 17.32 -10.47
N LEU A 430 -30.20 18.25 -10.94
CA LEU A 430 -31.58 17.97 -11.34
C LEU A 430 -31.64 17.40 -12.77
N ARG A 431 -32.66 16.60 -13.05
CA ARG A 431 -32.95 16.14 -14.41
C ARG A 431 -33.53 17.30 -15.23
N ARG A 432 -33.24 17.37 -16.53
CA ARG A 432 -33.98 18.26 -17.44
C ARG A 432 -35.40 17.72 -17.59
N PRO A 433 -36.46 18.46 -17.25
CA PRO A 433 -37.83 17.99 -17.45
C PRO A 433 -38.15 17.98 -18.94
N ALA A 434 -39.05 17.09 -19.38
CA ALA A 434 -39.60 17.14 -20.73
C ALA A 434 -41.11 16.95 -20.70
N VAL A 435 -41.82 17.62 -21.62
CA VAL A 435 -43.29 17.76 -21.61
C VAL A 435 -43.94 17.48 -22.96
N SER A 436 -45.16 16.95 -22.94
CA SER A 436 -46.01 16.73 -24.13
C SER A 436 -47.51 16.77 -23.79
N PHE A 437 -48.37 16.95 -24.79
CA PHE A 437 -49.81 16.73 -24.62
C PHE A 437 -50.14 15.22 -24.68
N LYS A 438 -50.92 14.72 -23.72
CA LYS A 438 -51.53 13.37 -23.82
C LYS A 438 -52.93 13.48 -24.43
N HIS A 439 -53.29 12.48 -25.24
CA HIS A 439 -54.58 12.33 -25.92
C HIS A 439 -54.97 13.43 -26.94
N CYS A 440 -54.05 14.32 -27.31
CA CYS A 440 -54.27 15.31 -28.37
C CYS A 440 -53.02 15.48 -29.24
N GLY A 441 -53.14 15.28 -30.55
CA GLY A 441 -52.01 15.27 -31.49
C GLY A 441 -52.44 15.34 -32.96
N PRO A 442 -51.50 15.26 -33.92
CA PRO A 442 -51.81 15.35 -35.34
C PRO A 442 -52.78 14.25 -35.78
N GLY A 443 -53.98 14.63 -36.24
CA GLY A 443 -55.04 13.70 -36.62
C GLY A 443 -56.00 13.27 -35.50
N SER A 444 -55.72 13.61 -34.22
CA SER A 444 -56.61 13.36 -33.08
C SER A 444 -56.86 14.65 -32.27
N PRO A 445 -57.71 15.57 -32.78
CA PRO A 445 -58.05 16.81 -32.09
C PRO A 445 -58.98 16.57 -30.89
N THR A 446 -58.86 17.40 -29.84
CA THR A 446 -59.79 17.37 -28.70
C THR A 446 -61.13 18.01 -29.09
N SER A 447 -62.22 17.28 -28.90
CA SER A 447 -63.59 17.81 -29.04
C SER A 447 -63.95 18.75 -27.87
N LEU A 448 -64.47 19.93 -28.19
CA LEU A 448 -65.13 20.83 -27.24
C LEU A 448 -66.64 20.83 -27.53
N LEU A 449 -67.48 20.65 -26.51
CA LEU A 449 -68.93 20.66 -26.68
C LEU A 449 -69.51 22.02 -26.29
N ILE A 450 -70.57 22.44 -26.97
CA ILE A 450 -71.24 23.73 -26.77
C ILE A 450 -71.79 23.77 -25.34
N GLY A 451 -71.25 24.68 -24.52
CA GLY A 451 -71.62 24.83 -23.11
C GLY A 451 -70.88 23.90 -22.14
N SER A 452 -69.88 23.14 -22.59
CA SER A 452 -69.00 22.32 -21.74
C SER A 452 -67.57 22.86 -21.68
N GLU A 453 -66.77 22.30 -20.78
CA GLU A 453 -65.31 22.44 -20.80
C GLU A 453 -64.67 21.16 -21.34
N ALA A 454 -63.50 21.28 -21.98
CA ALA A 454 -62.72 20.15 -22.49
C ALA A 454 -61.37 20.07 -21.76
N PRO A 455 -61.06 18.97 -21.04
CA PRO A 455 -59.80 18.84 -20.31
C PRO A 455 -58.63 18.64 -21.27
N LEU A 456 -57.52 19.35 -21.02
CA LEU A 456 -56.26 19.21 -21.75
C LEU A 456 -55.17 18.67 -20.81
N THR A 457 -54.85 17.38 -20.94
CA THR A 457 -53.84 16.73 -20.11
C THR A 457 -52.44 16.96 -20.69
N ILE A 458 -51.58 17.61 -19.91
CA ILE A 458 -50.14 17.74 -20.19
C ILE A 458 -49.42 16.74 -19.30
N ALA A 459 -48.53 15.94 -19.87
CA ALA A 459 -47.63 15.08 -19.12
C ALA A 459 -46.23 15.70 -19.08
N VAL A 460 -45.61 15.67 -17.89
CA VAL A 460 -44.16 15.56 -17.77
C VAL A 460 -43.80 14.08 -18.02
N ASN A 461 -42.58 13.77 -18.44
CA ASN A 461 -42.13 12.39 -18.68
C ASN A 461 -42.48 11.41 -17.55
N GLU A 462 -42.69 10.14 -17.91
CA GLU A 462 -43.15 9.11 -16.96
C GLU A 462 -42.09 8.75 -15.90
N ASP A 463 -40.81 9.01 -16.20
CA ASP A 463 -39.67 8.89 -15.28
C ASP A 463 -39.37 10.18 -14.48
N ALA A 464 -40.32 11.10 -14.33
CA ALA A 464 -40.10 12.38 -13.64
C ALA A 464 -40.28 12.27 -12.11
N ASP A 465 -39.16 12.28 -11.38
CA ASP A 465 -39.14 12.22 -9.92
C ASP A 465 -39.74 13.48 -9.27
N GLN A 466 -40.50 13.30 -8.18
CA GLN A 466 -41.06 14.42 -7.40
C GLN A 466 -39.97 15.35 -6.81
N PHE A 467 -38.72 14.87 -6.71
CA PHE A 467 -37.56 15.64 -6.28
C PHE A 467 -37.20 16.80 -7.23
N ASP A 468 -37.44 16.64 -8.54
CA ASP A 468 -37.18 17.67 -9.56
C ASP A 468 -38.28 18.76 -9.61
N SER A 469 -39.30 18.68 -8.75
CA SER A 469 -40.43 19.63 -8.71
C SER A 469 -40.14 20.86 -7.82
N PRO A 470 -40.77 22.04 -8.05
CA PRO A 470 -41.88 22.31 -8.98
C PRO A 470 -41.44 22.68 -10.41
N TRP A 471 -42.23 22.27 -11.39
CA TRP A 471 -42.03 22.63 -12.81
C TRP A 471 -42.93 23.81 -13.20
N GLU A 472 -42.46 24.64 -14.15
CA GLU A 472 -43.23 25.72 -14.76
C GLU A 472 -43.38 25.50 -16.27
N ILE A 473 -44.62 25.50 -16.76
CA ILE A 473 -44.97 25.21 -18.16
C ILE A 473 -45.68 26.41 -18.76
N SER A 474 -45.11 27.03 -19.80
CA SER A 474 -45.75 28.16 -20.49
C SER A 474 -46.57 27.70 -21.70
N LEU A 475 -47.89 27.88 -21.65
CA LEU A 475 -48.80 27.59 -22.75
C LEU A 475 -49.24 28.86 -23.48
N ARG A 476 -49.47 28.72 -24.79
CA ARG A 476 -50.03 29.74 -25.69
C ARG A 476 -51.26 29.16 -26.40
N TYR A 477 -52.38 29.86 -26.35
CA TYR A 477 -53.56 29.59 -27.15
C TYR A 477 -53.69 30.63 -28.28
N GLN A 478 -54.07 30.18 -29.46
CA GLN A 478 -54.26 31.00 -30.65
C GLN A 478 -55.46 30.46 -31.45
N PRO A 479 -56.50 31.28 -31.73
CA PRO A 479 -57.66 30.86 -32.51
C PRO A 479 -57.36 30.77 -34.02
N SER A 480 -58.24 30.11 -34.78
CA SER A 480 -58.16 30.01 -36.24
C SER A 480 -58.51 31.34 -36.92
N PRO A 481 -57.82 31.72 -38.02
CA PRO A 481 -58.07 33.00 -38.71
C PRO A 481 -59.44 33.07 -39.40
N ASP A 482 -60.02 31.95 -39.82
CA ASP A 482 -61.28 31.90 -40.61
C ASP A 482 -62.56 32.31 -39.84
N SER A 483 -62.41 32.83 -38.63
CA SER A 483 -63.54 33.34 -37.81
C SER A 483 -63.83 34.83 -38.03
N ASP A 484 -63.10 35.51 -38.92
CA ASP A 484 -63.19 36.95 -39.15
C ASP A 484 -63.99 37.29 -40.42
N GLY A 485 -65.32 37.35 -40.28
CA GLY A 485 -66.24 37.45 -41.42
C GLY A 485 -67.68 37.85 -41.09
N GLY A 486 -67.93 38.60 -40.01
CA GLY A 486 -69.28 39.03 -39.65
C GLY A 486 -69.37 39.95 -38.44
N SER A 487 -70.18 41.02 -38.53
CA SER A 487 -70.23 42.12 -37.56
C SER A 487 -70.99 41.78 -36.26
N LYS A 488 -70.44 40.86 -35.45
CA LYS A 488 -70.72 40.67 -34.00
C LYS A 488 -69.69 39.71 -33.39
N ALA A 489 -68.44 40.16 -33.32
CA ALA A 489 -67.32 39.35 -32.81
C ALA A 489 -67.60 38.78 -31.41
N ASN A 490 -67.66 37.45 -31.34
CA ASN A 490 -68.01 36.73 -30.12
C ASN A 490 -66.84 36.81 -29.13
N LYS A 491 -66.97 37.60 -28.05
CA LYS A 491 -65.87 37.94 -27.10
C LYS A 491 -65.21 36.73 -26.38
N ARG A 492 -65.65 35.50 -26.64
CA ARG A 492 -65.23 34.26 -25.97
C ARG A 492 -63.82 33.79 -26.33
N TYR A 493 -63.35 34.00 -27.56
CA TYR A 493 -62.14 33.36 -28.09
C TYR A 493 -61.00 34.35 -28.38
N LYS A 494 -60.40 34.92 -27.33
CA LYS A 494 -59.16 35.73 -27.44
C LYS A 494 -57.91 34.84 -27.32
N PRO A 495 -56.81 35.14 -28.03
CA PRO A 495 -55.51 34.50 -27.78
C PRO A 495 -55.01 34.83 -26.37
N TRP A 496 -54.29 33.90 -25.75
CA TRP A 496 -53.74 34.07 -24.40
C TRP A 496 -52.45 33.29 -24.18
N LYS A 497 -51.65 33.72 -23.20
CA LYS A 497 -50.51 32.99 -22.65
C LYS A 497 -50.76 32.74 -21.16
N LYS A 498 -50.52 31.53 -20.66
CA LYS A 498 -50.61 31.18 -19.23
C LYS A 498 -49.39 30.36 -18.82
N THR A 499 -48.88 30.59 -17.62
CA THR A 499 -47.89 29.72 -16.98
C THR A 499 -48.59 28.84 -15.95
N LEU A 500 -48.44 27.52 -16.09
CA LEU A 500 -48.86 26.55 -15.09
C LEU A 500 -47.66 26.21 -14.21
N LYS A 501 -47.85 26.16 -12.89
CA LYS A 501 -46.84 25.69 -11.93
C LYS A 501 -47.43 24.51 -11.16
N THR A 502 -46.66 23.43 -10.99
CA THR A 502 -47.12 22.25 -10.23
C THR A 502 -47.15 22.52 -8.72
N GLN A 503 -48.08 21.88 -8.00
CA GLN A 503 -48.14 22.00 -6.55
C GLN A 503 -46.92 21.33 -5.90
N GLY A 504 -46.07 22.14 -5.27
CA GLY A 504 -44.86 21.71 -4.57
C GLY A 504 -44.36 22.83 -3.65
N LYS A 505 -43.45 22.52 -2.73
CA LYS A 505 -42.84 23.56 -1.87
C LYS A 505 -42.06 24.54 -2.75
N LYS A 506 -42.41 25.84 -2.66
CA LYS A 506 -41.72 26.92 -3.38
C LYS A 506 -40.27 27.02 -2.89
N ARG A 507 -39.35 26.35 -3.58
CA ARG A 507 -37.91 26.55 -3.46
C ARG A 507 -37.50 27.68 -4.40
N GLU A 508 -36.66 28.59 -3.91
CA GLU A 508 -36.01 29.60 -4.75
C GLU A 508 -34.70 28.98 -5.23
N LEU A 509 -34.71 28.56 -6.50
CA LEU A 509 -33.66 27.82 -7.18
C LEU A 509 -33.68 28.18 -8.67
N ASN A 510 -32.51 28.24 -9.31
CA ASN A 510 -32.42 28.32 -10.76
C ASN A 510 -33.03 27.08 -11.43
N TRP A 511 -34.05 27.27 -12.25
CA TRP A 511 -34.79 26.19 -12.91
C TRP A 511 -34.09 25.67 -14.17
N CYS A 512 -34.08 24.36 -14.35
CA CYS A 512 -33.54 23.73 -15.55
C CYS A 512 -34.45 23.95 -16.76
N SER A 513 -33.86 24.38 -17.88
CA SER A 513 -34.54 24.42 -19.17
C SER A 513 -34.94 23.00 -19.60
N GLY A 514 -36.24 22.81 -19.84
CA GLY A 514 -36.80 21.53 -20.28
C GLY A 514 -37.12 21.47 -21.77
N ASP A 515 -37.25 20.25 -22.27
CA ASP A 515 -37.53 19.97 -23.69
C ASP A 515 -39.03 19.73 -23.96
N VAL A 516 -39.45 20.01 -25.19
CA VAL A 516 -40.86 19.87 -25.61
C VAL A 516 -40.96 18.74 -26.62
N LEU A 517 -41.50 17.60 -26.19
CA LEU A 517 -41.68 16.41 -27.00
C LEU A 517 -42.95 16.52 -27.87
N ALA A 518 -43.02 15.71 -28.92
CA ALA A 518 -44.22 15.59 -29.75
C ALA A 518 -45.28 14.75 -29.01
N PRO A 519 -46.56 15.15 -29.01
CA PRO A 519 -47.12 16.33 -29.69
C PRO A 519 -46.96 17.64 -28.88
N GLU A 520 -46.39 18.67 -29.53
CA GLU A 520 -46.21 20.03 -29.00
C GLU A 520 -47.46 20.92 -29.10
N THR A 521 -48.43 20.54 -29.93
CA THR A 521 -49.62 21.36 -30.25
C THR A 521 -50.88 20.53 -30.22
N CYS A 522 -51.87 20.94 -29.43
CA CYS A 522 -53.21 20.37 -29.44
C CYS A 522 -54.17 21.24 -30.27
N LYS A 523 -54.79 20.67 -31.32
CA LYS A 523 -55.91 21.29 -32.06
C LYS A 523 -57.21 20.96 -31.32
N VAL A 524 -57.93 21.99 -30.85
CA VAL A 524 -59.26 21.85 -30.22
C VAL A 524 -60.32 22.23 -31.24
N VAL A 525 -61.41 21.45 -31.33
CA VAL A 525 -62.49 21.65 -32.32
C VAL A 525 -63.85 21.64 -31.61
N GLU A 526 -64.60 22.73 -31.75
CA GLU A 526 -65.98 22.84 -31.23
C GLU A 526 -66.94 21.96 -32.06
N LYS A 527 -67.79 21.18 -31.40
CA LYS A 527 -68.72 20.22 -32.03
C LYS A 527 -70.14 20.77 -32.05
N PRO A 528 -70.80 20.90 -33.22
CA PRO A 528 -72.17 21.41 -33.30
C PRO A 528 -73.17 20.46 -32.61
N LEU A 529 -74.29 21.02 -32.12
CA LEU A 529 -75.43 20.24 -31.64
C LEU A 529 -76.02 19.39 -32.79
N PRO A 530 -76.49 18.17 -32.51
CA PRO A 530 -77.07 17.33 -33.55
C PRO A 530 -78.49 17.75 -33.91
N THR A 531 -78.83 17.67 -35.19
CA THR A 531 -80.17 17.98 -35.73
C THR A 531 -80.61 16.92 -36.73
N ALA A 532 -81.91 16.74 -36.91
CA ALA A 532 -82.47 15.84 -37.93
C ALA A 532 -83.46 16.57 -38.84
N GLU A 533 -83.23 16.51 -40.14
CA GLU A 533 -84.27 16.69 -41.15
C GLU A 533 -84.89 15.31 -41.43
N ILE A 534 -86.22 15.22 -41.42
CA ILE A 534 -86.96 13.95 -41.52
C ILE A 534 -88.09 14.11 -42.54
N GLU A 535 -88.04 13.31 -43.60
CA GLU A 535 -89.07 13.25 -44.64
C GLU A 535 -89.69 11.85 -44.65
N TRP A 536 -91.00 11.76 -44.38
CA TRP A 536 -91.76 10.51 -44.40
C TRP A 536 -92.23 10.17 -45.82
N LYS A 537 -92.00 8.93 -46.25
CA LYS A 537 -92.46 8.37 -47.52
C LYS A 537 -93.30 7.12 -47.25
N ARG A 538 -94.43 7.00 -47.95
CA ARG A 538 -95.28 5.81 -47.91
C ARG A 538 -94.70 4.75 -48.83
N ILE A 539 -94.60 3.52 -48.35
CA ILE A 539 -94.21 2.36 -49.16
C ILE A 539 -95.52 1.71 -49.65
N HIS A 540 -95.67 1.56 -50.96
CA HIS A 540 -96.87 1.01 -51.60
C HIS A 540 -96.43 0.24 -52.85
N GLU A 541 -96.53 -1.09 -52.81
CA GLU A 541 -96.03 -1.96 -53.88
C GLU A 541 -97.02 -3.12 -54.10
N CYS A 542 -97.50 -3.27 -55.33
CA CYS A 542 -98.46 -4.30 -55.77
C CYS A 542 -99.71 -4.48 -54.88
N SER A 543 -100.70 -3.60 -55.07
CA SER A 543 -102.06 -3.69 -54.52
C SER A 543 -102.21 -3.55 -53.00
N GLY A 544 -101.21 -2.99 -52.31
CA GLY A 544 -101.34 -2.64 -50.90
C GLY A 544 -100.27 -1.66 -50.41
N ASP A 545 -100.58 -0.98 -49.30
CA ASP A 545 -99.58 -0.25 -48.53
C ASP A 545 -98.70 -1.25 -47.77
N THR A 546 -97.38 -1.04 -47.85
CA THR A 546 -96.33 -1.98 -47.42
C THR A 546 -95.36 -1.38 -46.39
N GLY A 547 -95.64 -0.18 -45.88
CA GLY A 547 -94.88 0.42 -44.78
C GLY A 547 -94.82 1.94 -44.81
N VAL A 548 -94.18 2.51 -43.79
CA VAL A 548 -93.60 3.86 -43.89
C VAL A 548 -92.08 3.75 -43.94
N SER A 549 -91.46 4.61 -44.72
CA SER A 549 -90.04 4.90 -44.62
C SER A 549 -89.86 6.32 -44.10
N GLY A 550 -89.18 6.47 -42.96
CA GLY A 550 -88.65 7.76 -42.55
C GLY A 550 -87.26 7.92 -43.17
N SER A 551 -87.08 8.84 -44.11
CA SER A 551 -85.73 9.21 -44.57
C SER A 551 -85.18 10.31 -43.67
N LEU A 552 -84.08 10.03 -42.96
CA LEU A 552 -83.45 10.94 -42.00
C LEU A 552 -82.10 11.45 -42.51
N VAL A 553 -81.93 12.78 -42.47
CA VAL A 553 -80.64 13.46 -42.64
C VAL A 553 -80.23 14.02 -41.28
N LEU A 554 -79.30 13.32 -40.63
CA LEU A 554 -78.80 13.55 -39.28
C LEU A 554 -77.48 14.34 -39.35
N ARG A 555 -77.52 15.62 -38.95
CA ARG A 555 -76.33 16.46 -38.81
C ARG A 555 -75.76 16.29 -37.40
N GLY A 556 -74.44 16.17 -37.25
CA GLY A 556 -73.74 15.93 -35.97
C GLY A 556 -72.61 14.91 -36.12
N THR A 557 -72.20 14.24 -35.03
CA THR A 557 -71.14 13.21 -35.06
C THR A 557 -71.70 11.81 -34.78
N PRO A 558 -71.66 10.86 -35.72
CA PRO A 558 -72.16 9.50 -35.48
C PRO A 558 -71.33 8.73 -34.43
N PRO A 559 -71.91 7.72 -33.76
CA PRO A 559 -73.24 7.15 -34.00
C PRO A 559 -74.37 8.01 -33.42
N PHE A 560 -75.44 8.15 -34.19
CA PHE A 560 -76.67 8.82 -33.77
C PHE A 560 -77.63 7.81 -33.13
N GLN A 561 -78.38 8.23 -32.10
CA GLN A 561 -79.51 7.46 -31.58
C GLN A 561 -80.79 8.26 -31.71
N VAL A 562 -81.67 7.81 -32.60
CA VAL A 562 -82.95 8.46 -32.88
C VAL A 562 -84.04 7.75 -32.10
N TYR A 563 -84.77 8.50 -31.27
CA TYR A 563 -85.92 8.00 -30.50
C TYR A 563 -87.22 8.35 -31.22
N TYR A 564 -88.11 7.36 -31.30
CA TYR A 564 -89.40 7.47 -31.96
C TYR A 564 -90.45 6.64 -31.23
N ARG A 565 -91.72 7.03 -31.36
CA ARG A 565 -92.85 6.34 -30.76
C ARG A 565 -93.65 5.64 -31.85
N VAL A 566 -94.07 4.41 -31.55
CA VAL A 566 -94.97 3.60 -32.38
C VAL A 566 -96.25 3.39 -31.59
N GLN A 567 -97.38 3.77 -32.18
CA GLN A 567 -98.71 3.44 -31.69
C GLN A 567 -99.39 2.55 -32.75
N ARG A 568 -100.16 1.55 -32.31
CA ARG A 568 -100.89 0.63 -33.19
C ARG A 568 -102.32 0.59 -32.74
N ASP A 569 -103.25 0.94 -33.62
CA ASP A 569 -104.66 1.14 -33.29
C ASP A 569 -104.76 2.03 -32.01
N ASP A 570 -105.55 1.65 -31.01
CA ASP A 570 -105.62 2.33 -29.70
C ASP A 570 -104.64 1.76 -28.63
N GLU A 571 -103.62 0.98 -29.00
CA GLU A 571 -102.61 0.51 -28.04
C GLU A 571 -101.75 1.66 -27.48
N PRO A 572 -101.23 1.57 -26.23
CA PRO A 572 -100.39 2.61 -25.66
C PRO A 572 -99.08 2.79 -26.46
N PRO A 573 -98.67 4.03 -26.77
CA PRO A 573 -97.53 4.30 -27.65
C PRO A 573 -96.20 3.84 -27.02
N ARG A 574 -95.47 2.99 -27.75
CA ARG A 574 -94.17 2.44 -27.31
C ARG A 574 -93.04 3.29 -27.83
N GLU A 575 -92.17 3.78 -26.94
CA GLU A 575 -90.95 4.48 -27.33
C GLU A 575 -89.84 3.46 -27.67
N LEU A 576 -89.34 3.55 -28.90
CA LEU A 576 -88.27 2.75 -29.47
C LEU A 576 -87.10 3.67 -29.82
N SER A 577 -85.93 3.08 -30.09
CA SER A 577 -84.79 3.81 -30.63
C SER A 577 -84.07 3.02 -31.71
N LYS A 578 -83.52 3.72 -32.70
CA LYS A 578 -82.65 3.16 -33.73
C LYS A 578 -81.31 3.88 -33.65
N THR A 579 -80.22 3.12 -33.60
CA THR A 579 -78.86 3.65 -33.73
C THR A 579 -78.46 3.66 -35.21
N PHE A 580 -77.98 4.79 -35.70
CA PHE A 580 -77.45 4.98 -37.05
C PHE A 580 -75.95 5.28 -36.97
N ALA A 581 -75.13 4.57 -37.75
CA ALA A 581 -73.68 4.74 -37.77
C ALA A 581 -73.19 5.87 -38.70
N THR A 582 -74.12 6.51 -39.40
CA THR A 582 -73.91 7.41 -40.55
C THR A 582 -74.79 8.65 -40.43
N SER A 583 -74.43 9.72 -41.15
CA SER A 583 -75.18 11.00 -41.18
C SER A 583 -76.48 10.94 -41.98
N ARG A 584 -76.70 9.88 -42.75
CA ARG A 584 -78.01 9.54 -43.31
C ARG A 584 -78.44 8.16 -42.83
N GLY A 585 -79.74 8.00 -42.62
CA GLY A 585 -80.34 6.74 -42.21
C GLY A 585 -81.77 6.66 -42.70
N GLU A 586 -82.14 5.51 -43.26
CA GLU A 586 -83.53 5.20 -43.56
C GLU A 586 -84.12 4.36 -42.43
N LEU A 587 -85.24 4.82 -41.87
CA LEU A 587 -86.03 4.07 -40.89
C LEU A 587 -87.25 3.48 -41.60
N THR A 588 -87.03 2.36 -42.29
CA THR A 588 -88.10 1.52 -42.84
C THR A 588 -88.84 0.85 -41.69
N LEU A 589 -90.09 1.26 -41.45
CA LEU A 589 -90.98 0.67 -40.47
C LEU A 589 -92.03 -0.15 -41.22
N GLN A 590 -91.73 -1.45 -41.35
CA GLN A 590 -92.61 -2.45 -41.93
C GLN A 590 -92.96 -3.50 -40.86
N PRO A 591 -93.98 -3.30 -40.00
CA PRO A 591 -94.34 -4.27 -38.98
C PRO A 591 -94.83 -5.58 -39.60
N ASP A 592 -94.41 -6.72 -39.02
CA ASP A 592 -94.77 -8.08 -39.48
C ASP A 592 -96.25 -8.45 -39.29
N ARG A 593 -97.11 -7.48 -38.97
CA ARG A 593 -98.53 -7.65 -38.65
C ARG A 593 -99.32 -6.48 -39.21
N SER A 594 -100.30 -6.78 -40.07
CA SER A 594 -101.31 -5.84 -40.54
C SER A 594 -102.06 -5.18 -39.37
N GLY A 595 -102.26 -3.86 -39.46
CA GLY A 595 -102.93 -3.02 -38.47
C GLY A 595 -102.72 -1.54 -38.82
N HIS A 596 -103.38 -0.61 -38.13
CA HIS A 596 -103.17 0.83 -38.34
C HIS A 596 -102.06 1.33 -37.41
N TYR A 597 -100.98 1.89 -37.97
CA TYR A 597 -99.82 2.35 -37.21
C TYR A 597 -99.63 3.86 -37.33
N LYS A 598 -99.29 4.49 -36.20
CA LYS A 598 -98.92 5.89 -36.06
C LYS A 598 -97.50 6.01 -35.53
N PHE A 599 -96.68 6.82 -36.19
CA PHE A 599 -95.25 6.96 -35.93
C PHE A 599 -94.87 8.42 -35.68
N THR A 600 -94.05 8.69 -34.65
CA THR A 600 -93.65 10.06 -34.27
C THR A 600 -92.21 10.11 -33.74
N PHE A 601 -91.35 11.00 -34.24
CA PHE A 601 -89.99 11.19 -33.72
C PHE A 601 -89.94 12.17 -32.52
N THR A 602 -89.11 11.88 -31.51
CA THR A 602 -89.11 12.63 -30.23
C THR A 602 -87.75 13.18 -29.77
N GLN A 603 -86.66 12.42 -29.90
CA GLN A 603 -85.34 12.82 -29.39
C GLN A 603 -84.21 12.33 -30.31
N LEU A 604 -83.06 13.01 -30.26
CA LEU A 604 -81.84 12.69 -30.99
C LEU A 604 -80.63 12.71 -30.04
N SER A 605 -79.81 11.67 -30.07
CA SER A 605 -78.44 11.69 -29.54
C SER A 605 -77.44 11.58 -30.68
N ASP A 606 -76.22 12.06 -30.48
CA ASP A 606 -75.04 11.75 -31.28
C ASP A 606 -73.93 11.19 -30.37
N SER A 607 -72.68 11.08 -30.85
CA SER A 607 -71.57 10.59 -30.03
C SER A 607 -71.22 11.47 -28.83
N ASN A 608 -71.67 12.73 -28.82
CA ASN A 608 -71.29 13.78 -27.87
C ASN A 608 -72.46 14.22 -26.98
N TYR A 609 -73.63 14.44 -27.57
CA TYR A 609 -74.83 14.97 -26.95
C TYR A 609 -75.91 13.89 -26.84
N ARG A 610 -76.58 13.79 -25.68
CA ARG A 610 -77.59 12.77 -25.42
C ARG A 610 -78.98 13.38 -25.26
N LYS A 611 -79.99 12.77 -25.88
CA LYS A 611 -81.42 13.12 -25.77
C LYS A 611 -81.73 14.61 -26.02
N VAL A 612 -81.13 15.19 -27.06
CA VAL A 612 -81.54 16.49 -27.58
C VAL A 612 -82.98 16.39 -28.09
N GLU A 613 -83.85 17.31 -27.69
CA GLU A 613 -85.27 17.28 -28.06
C GLU A 613 -85.47 17.59 -29.55
N LEU A 614 -86.32 16.79 -30.22
CA LEU A 614 -86.61 16.96 -31.64
C LEU A 614 -88.10 17.21 -31.85
N LYS A 615 -88.45 18.30 -32.53
CA LYS A 615 -89.83 18.57 -33.01
C LYS A 615 -90.10 17.79 -34.30
N GLY A 616 -90.13 16.46 -34.18
CA GLY A 616 -90.24 15.54 -35.30
C GLY A 616 -91.66 15.47 -35.91
N PRO A 617 -91.79 15.20 -37.22
CA PRO A 617 -93.07 14.97 -37.88
C PRO A 617 -93.64 13.57 -37.55
N SER A 618 -94.95 13.41 -37.70
CA SER A 618 -95.66 12.13 -37.51
C SER A 618 -96.46 11.68 -38.74
N ILE A 619 -96.65 10.36 -38.90
CA ILE A 619 -97.41 9.75 -40.01
C ILE A 619 -98.22 8.53 -39.56
N ASP A 620 -99.37 8.30 -40.22
CA ASP A 620 -100.35 7.25 -39.91
C ASP A 620 -100.62 6.40 -41.20
N GLN A 621 -100.55 5.05 -41.12
CA GLN A 621 -100.70 4.12 -42.28
C GLN A 621 -100.97 2.63 -41.90
N VAL A 622 -101.33 1.77 -42.87
CA VAL A 622 -101.56 0.29 -42.76
C VAL A 622 -100.52 -0.49 -43.62
N ILE A 623 -100.05 -1.70 -43.23
CA ILE A 623 -98.68 -2.20 -43.62
C ILE A 623 -98.48 -3.74 -43.82
N HIS A 624 -97.57 -4.16 -44.74
CA HIS A 624 -97.08 -5.53 -45.06
C HIS A 624 -95.63 -5.57 -45.72
N PRO A 625 -94.70 -6.56 -45.54
CA PRO A 625 -93.27 -6.49 -46.02
C PRO A 625 -92.76 -7.52 -47.09
N LEU A 626 -91.67 -7.23 -47.87
CA LEU A 626 -90.85 -8.16 -48.72
C LEU A 626 -89.46 -7.60 -49.24
N ALA A 627 -88.45 -8.48 -49.50
CA ALA A 627 -87.17 -8.39 -50.32
C ALA A 627 -86.03 -7.33 -50.08
N GLY A 628 -84.73 -7.63 -50.38
CA GLY A 628 -83.54 -6.71 -50.23
C GLY A 628 -82.10 -7.20 -50.62
N ALA A 629 -81.04 -6.38 -50.46
CA ALA A 629 -79.58 -6.60 -50.81
C ALA A 629 -78.58 -5.79 -49.91
N ASP A 630 -77.24 -6.05 -49.86
CA ASP A 630 -76.26 -5.43 -48.90
C ASP A 630 -74.76 -5.37 -49.35
N PHE A 631 -73.85 -4.81 -48.54
CA PHE A 631 -72.38 -4.80 -48.67
C PHE A 631 -71.70 -5.99 -47.96
N VAL A 632 -70.51 -6.41 -48.41
CA VAL A 632 -69.76 -7.50 -47.77
C VAL A 632 -68.86 -6.99 -46.62
N LEU A 633 -68.97 -7.61 -45.44
CA LEU A 633 -68.13 -7.34 -44.27
C LEU A 633 -67.01 -8.38 -44.14
N THR A 634 -65.78 -8.04 -44.56
CA THR A 634 -64.58 -8.84 -44.31
C THR A 634 -64.16 -8.79 -42.83
N GLN A 635 -63.81 -9.93 -42.25
CA GLN A 635 -63.63 -10.09 -40.81
C GLN A 635 -62.27 -9.62 -40.27
N ALA A 636 -62.23 -8.46 -39.59
CA ALA A 636 -61.20 -8.12 -38.59
C ALA A 636 -61.65 -6.98 -37.65
N GLY A 637 -62.86 -7.08 -37.10
CA GLY A 637 -63.46 -6.04 -36.24
C GLY A 637 -64.48 -5.15 -36.96
N ASN A 638 -65.41 -4.60 -36.18
CA ASN A 638 -66.70 -4.09 -36.69
C ASN A 638 -66.61 -2.64 -37.23
N LYS A 639 -65.82 -2.41 -38.29
CA LYS A 639 -65.51 -1.07 -38.84
C LYS A 639 -65.73 -1.00 -40.35
N ARG A 640 -66.84 -0.40 -40.80
CA ARG A 640 -67.07 0.06 -42.20
C ARG A 640 -66.22 1.31 -42.50
N ARG A 641 -64.89 1.19 -42.36
CA ARG A 641 -63.92 2.31 -42.49
C ARG A 641 -62.68 1.90 -43.30
N ILE A 642 -62.43 2.60 -44.40
CA ILE A 642 -61.21 2.51 -45.21
C ILE A 642 -60.41 3.80 -45.02
N SER A 643 -59.08 3.75 -45.15
CA SER A 643 -58.22 4.93 -45.09
C SER A 643 -57.26 4.97 -46.27
N SER A 644 -57.28 6.06 -47.04
CA SER A 644 -56.33 6.32 -48.11
C SER A 644 -55.41 7.50 -47.76
N CYS A 645 -54.18 7.43 -48.24
CA CYS A 645 -53.13 8.42 -47.98
C CYS A 645 -52.37 8.85 -49.26
N ASP A 646 -52.68 8.23 -50.41
CA ASP A 646 -52.16 8.56 -51.74
C ASP A 646 -52.98 7.80 -52.81
N GLY A 647 -53.24 8.41 -53.97
CA GLY A 647 -53.94 7.78 -55.11
C GLY A 647 -55.43 8.12 -55.28
N ASP A 648 -55.86 8.22 -56.55
CA ASP A 648 -57.15 8.79 -56.97
C ASP A 648 -58.40 7.90 -56.72
N THR A 649 -58.25 6.64 -56.29
CA THR A 649 -59.34 5.64 -56.26
C THR A 649 -59.34 4.72 -55.03
N VAL A 650 -60.51 4.17 -54.68
CA VAL A 650 -60.74 3.26 -53.54
C VAL A 650 -61.63 2.07 -53.95
N SER A 651 -61.24 0.85 -53.58
CA SER A 651 -61.95 -0.39 -53.90
C SER A 651 -63.01 -0.79 -52.85
N VAL A 652 -64.16 -1.31 -53.29
CA VAL A 652 -65.32 -1.73 -52.47
C VAL A 652 -65.93 -3.05 -52.97
N ASP A 653 -66.52 -3.87 -52.07
CA ASP A 653 -67.07 -5.22 -52.34
C ASP A 653 -68.57 -5.32 -51.93
N VAL A 654 -69.42 -5.88 -52.81
CA VAL A 654 -70.90 -5.85 -52.69
C VAL A 654 -71.57 -7.24 -52.83
N ASP A 655 -72.70 -7.49 -52.16
CA ASP A 655 -73.50 -8.74 -52.18
C ASP A 655 -74.93 -8.51 -52.68
N LEU A 656 -75.23 -9.03 -53.87
CA LEU A 656 -76.46 -8.79 -54.63
C LEU A 656 -77.40 -10.01 -54.53
N ARG A 657 -78.67 -9.76 -54.23
CA ARG A 657 -79.71 -10.80 -54.07
C ARG A 657 -80.88 -10.50 -54.99
N GLY A 658 -81.30 -11.50 -55.74
CA GLY A 658 -82.30 -11.39 -56.82
C GLY A 658 -81.94 -12.32 -57.98
N THR A 659 -82.36 -11.98 -59.20
CA THR A 659 -81.98 -12.70 -60.42
C THR A 659 -81.11 -11.81 -61.31
N GLY A 660 -79.85 -12.20 -61.52
CA GLY A 660 -78.92 -11.44 -62.37
C GLY A 660 -79.20 -11.61 -63.88
N PRO A 661 -78.63 -10.76 -64.74
CA PRO A 661 -77.67 -9.69 -64.42
C PRO A 661 -78.30 -8.51 -63.67
N TRP A 662 -77.49 -7.81 -62.89
CA TRP A 662 -77.90 -6.64 -62.11
C TRP A 662 -77.24 -5.35 -62.61
N ASN A 663 -77.97 -4.23 -62.51
CA ASN A 663 -77.37 -2.89 -62.56
C ASN A 663 -77.41 -2.28 -61.15
N LEU A 664 -76.32 -1.63 -60.75
CA LEU A 664 -76.13 -1.06 -59.40
C LEU A 664 -75.88 0.44 -59.50
N GLU A 665 -76.74 1.23 -58.86
CA GLU A 665 -76.51 2.67 -58.67
C GLU A 665 -75.87 2.89 -57.30
N MET A 666 -74.69 3.51 -57.29
CA MET A 666 -73.94 3.87 -56.09
C MET A 666 -73.83 5.40 -55.99
N GLN A 667 -73.58 5.93 -54.80
CA GLN A 667 -73.34 7.35 -54.58
C GLN A 667 -72.14 7.58 -53.65
N VAL A 668 -71.23 8.43 -54.09
CA VAL A 668 -70.11 8.95 -53.31
C VAL A 668 -70.56 10.27 -52.68
N VAL A 669 -70.46 10.39 -51.36
CA VAL A 669 -70.94 11.55 -50.58
C VAL A 669 -69.75 12.19 -49.86
N GLY A 670 -69.23 13.28 -50.42
CA GLY A 670 -68.28 14.15 -49.75
C GLY A 670 -68.96 15.24 -48.90
N PRO A 671 -68.20 15.98 -48.09
CA PRO A 671 -68.73 17.04 -47.21
C PRO A 671 -69.32 18.26 -47.95
N ARG A 672 -69.12 18.39 -49.28
CA ARG A 672 -69.63 19.51 -50.09
C ARG A 672 -70.35 19.10 -51.40
N SER A 673 -70.25 17.84 -51.82
CA SER A 673 -70.84 17.32 -53.06
C SER A 673 -71.20 15.84 -52.94
N SER A 674 -72.14 15.38 -53.76
CA SER A 674 -72.49 13.97 -53.89
C SER A 674 -72.63 13.59 -55.36
N GLU A 675 -71.96 12.54 -55.79
CA GLU A 675 -71.89 12.09 -57.19
C GLU A 675 -72.40 10.65 -57.31
N ASN A 676 -73.30 10.39 -58.28
CA ASN A 676 -73.84 9.06 -58.53
C ASN A 676 -73.00 8.34 -59.59
N ILE A 677 -72.68 7.07 -59.32
CA ILE A 677 -71.92 6.18 -60.20
C ILE A 677 -72.83 5.00 -60.57
N GLN A 678 -72.95 4.71 -61.87
CA GLN A 678 -73.77 3.62 -62.40
C GLN A 678 -72.85 2.47 -62.85
N VAL A 679 -73.08 1.26 -62.31
CA VAL A 679 -72.32 0.05 -62.63
C VAL A 679 -73.29 -0.98 -63.22
N GLN A 680 -73.22 -1.21 -64.53
CA GLN A 680 -74.17 -2.04 -65.27
C GLN A 680 -73.61 -3.43 -65.59
N GLY A 681 -74.49 -4.41 -65.82
CA GLY A 681 -74.12 -5.74 -66.33
C GLY A 681 -73.34 -6.60 -65.33
N ILE A 682 -73.67 -6.54 -64.03
CA ILE A 682 -73.07 -7.40 -63.02
C ILE A 682 -73.69 -8.80 -63.14
N GLU A 683 -72.92 -9.78 -63.60
CA GLU A 683 -73.37 -11.18 -63.76
C GLU A 683 -73.22 -12.02 -62.48
N THR A 684 -72.24 -11.70 -61.63
CA THR A 684 -71.94 -12.44 -60.39
C THR A 684 -72.54 -11.75 -59.17
N SER A 685 -73.15 -12.53 -58.25
CA SER A 685 -73.80 -11.95 -57.06
C SER A 685 -72.84 -11.19 -56.14
N ARG A 686 -71.53 -11.43 -56.23
CA ARG A 686 -70.48 -10.65 -55.55
C ARG A 686 -69.52 -10.04 -56.56
N LYS A 687 -69.09 -8.80 -56.31
CA LYS A 687 -68.20 -8.04 -57.21
C LYS A 687 -67.41 -6.97 -56.44
N ILE A 688 -66.14 -6.77 -56.84
CA ILE A 688 -65.31 -5.63 -56.40
C ILE A 688 -65.41 -4.51 -57.44
N ILE A 689 -65.53 -3.27 -56.97
CA ILE A 689 -65.74 -2.03 -57.75
C ILE A 689 -64.75 -0.96 -57.24
N ASP A 690 -64.05 -0.28 -58.16
CA ASP A 690 -63.13 0.82 -57.85
C ASP A 690 -63.80 2.19 -58.08
N ILE A 691 -63.61 3.12 -57.13
CA ILE A 691 -64.40 4.36 -57.00
C ILE A 691 -63.46 5.56 -56.83
N PRO A 692 -63.59 6.65 -57.61
CA PRO A 692 -62.71 7.82 -57.53
C PRO A 692 -62.95 8.69 -56.28
N ILE A 693 -61.89 9.37 -55.82
CA ILE A 693 -61.93 10.31 -54.69
C ILE A 693 -62.40 11.70 -55.18
N PRO A 694 -63.37 12.35 -54.50
CA PRO A 694 -63.82 13.71 -54.87
C PRO A 694 -62.72 14.76 -54.67
N LYS A 695 -62.48 15.58 -55.70
CA LYS A 695 -61.41 16.59 -55.72
C LYS A 695 -61.63 17.67 -54.65
N GLY A 696 -60.62 17.89 -53.81
CA GLY A 696 -60.62 18.94 -52.78
C GLY A 696 -60.64 18.44 -51.33
N LEU A 697 -60.79 17.14 -51.08
CA LEU A 697 -60.66 16.55 -49.74
C LEU A 697 -59.21 16.32 -49.30
N ASP A 698 -58.25 16.52 -50.22
CA ASP A 698 -56.87 16.04 -50.14
C ASP A 698 -56.03 16.64 -48.99
N ASN A 699 -56.49 17.71 -48.34
CA ASN A 699 -55.68 18.51 -47.41
C ASN A 699 -56.07 18.41 -45.93
N ASP A 700 -57.35 18.27 -45.57
CA ASP A 700 -57.84 18.59 -44.22
C ASP A 700 -58.19 17.40 -43.31
N GLY A 701 -58.01 16.16 -43.76
CA GLY A 701 -58.38 14.97 -42.97
C GLY A 701 -59.88 14.62 -43.04
N GLU A 702 -60.54 15.04 -44.12
CA GLU A 702 -61.98 14.86 -44.29
C GLU A 702 -62.36 13.42 -44.68
N THR A 703 -63.59 13.03 -44.33
CA THR A 703 -64.14 11.71 -44.64
C THR A 703 -65.30 11.81 -45.62
N PHE A 704 -65.32 10.93 -46.62
CA PHE A 704 -66.46 10.75 -47.52
C PHE A 704 -67.10 9.36 -47.32
N GLU A 705 -68.37 9.20 -47.69
CA GLU A 705 -69.12 7.94 -47.55
C GLU A 705 -69.51 7.37 -48.92
N ILE A 706 -69.46 6.05 -49.09
CA ILE A 706 -69.86 5.32 -50.29
C ILE A 706 -71.13 4.53 -49.97
N ASN A 707 -72.23 4.83 -50.66
CA ASN A 707 -73.54 4.21 -50.45
C ASN A 707 -74.00 3.48 -51.72
N ILE A 708 -74.80 2.42 -51.55
CA ILE A 708 -75.66 1.89 -52.62
C ILE A 708 -76.96 2.71 -52.58
N VAL A 709 -77.54 2.99 -53.74
CA VAL A 709 -78.78 3.78 -53.91
C VAL A 709 -79.91 2.92 -54.46
N SER A 710 -79.63 2.10 -55.47
CA SER A 710 -80.62 1.17 -56.04
C SER A 710 -79.96 0.00 -56.77
N ILE A 711 -80.75 -1.07 -56.94
CA ILE A 711 -80.42 -2.24 -57.76
C ILE A 711 -81.56 -2.45 -58.76
N GLU A 712 -81.21 -2.77 -60.00
CA GLU A 712 -82.14 -3.23 -61.04
C GLU A 712 -81.79 -4.67 -61.40
N ASP A 713 -82.79 -5.54 -61.57
CA ASP A 713 -82.61 -6.95 -61.90
C ASP A 713 -82.90 -7.25 -63.38
N ALA A 714 -82.75 -8.52 -63.77
CA ALA A 714 -83.00 -8.99 -65.14
C ALA A 714 -84.44 -8.74 -65.65
N TYR A 715 -85.41 -8.54 -64.76
CA TYR A 715 -86.80 -8.23 -65.09
C TYR A 715 -87.09 -6.72 -65.16
N LYS A 716 -86.05 -5.87 -65.04
CA LYS A 716 -86.12 -4.41 -64.94
C LYS A 716 -86.82 -3.91 -63.67
N CYS A 717 -86.80 -4.73 -62.61
CA CYS A 717 -87.32 -4.32 -61.30
C CYS A 717 -86.29 -3.44 -60.60
N LYS A 718 -86.35 -2.11 -60.81
CA LYS A 718 -85.47 -1.15 -60.14
C LYS A 718 -85.96 -0.88 -58.70
N ARG A 719 -85.28 -1.48 -57.73
CA ARG A 719 -85.55 -1.36 -56.28
C ARG A 719 -84.53 -0.42 -55.62
N HIS A 720 -84.99 0.56 -54.83
CA HIS A 720 -84.07 1.32 -53.98
C HIS A 720 -83.53 0.46 -52.83
N VAL A 721 -82.27 0.71 -52.42
CA VAL A 721 -81.56 -0.11 -51.43
C VAL A 721 -80.84 0.79 -50.42
N SER A 722 -81.44 1.02 -49.25
CA SER A 722 -80.74 1.64 -48.12
C SER A 722 -80.02 0.58 -47.28
N VAL A 723 -78.72 0.43 -47.50
CA VAL A 723 -77.80 -0.25 -46.57
C VAL A 723 -76.69 0.70 -46.09
N PRO A 724 -76.16 0.53 -44.87
CA PRO A 724 -75.20 1.49 -44.32
C PRO A 724 -73.91 1.56 -45.14
N GLY A 725 -73.56 2.75 -45.61
CA GLY A 725 -72.38 2.96 -46.44
C GLY A 725 -71.03 2.62 -45.77
N ILE A 726 -69.98 2.69 -46.58
CA ILE A 726 -68.59 2.56 -46.13
C ILE A 726 -67.97 3.95 -46.07
N SER A 727 -67.39 4.30 -44.91
CA SER A 727 -66.67 5.57 -44.73
C SER A 727 -65.23 5.44 -45.20
N VAL A 728 -64.73 6.44 -45.93
CA VAL A 728 -63.33 6.59 -46.34
C VAL A 728 -62.74 7.80 -45.61
N ASN A 729 -61.53 7.68 -45.09
CA ASN A 729 -60.77 8.77 -44.48
C ASN A 729 -59.57 9.14 -45.36
N VAL A 730 -59.50 10.40 -45.80
CA VAL A 730 -58.43 10.95 -46.65
C VAL A 730 -57.53 11.86 -45.80
N ARG A 731 -56.24 11.55 -45.68
CA ARG A 731 -55.32 12.31 -44.80
C ARG A 731 -54.32 13.18 -45.57
N GLY A 732 -54.44 14.50 -45.46
CA GLY A 732 -53.59 15.46 -46.18
C GLY A 732 -52.22 15.80 -45.57
N VAL A 733 -51.90 15.31 -44.37
CA VAL A 733 -50.59 15.58 -43.73
C VAL A 733 -49.59 14.49 -44.10
N LYS A 734 -48.61 14.85 -44.95
CA LYS A 734 -47.48 13.95 -45.26
C LYS A 734 -46.63 13.69 -44.00
N PRO A 735 -46.28 12.43 -43.69
CA PRO A 735 -45.45 12.12 -42.52
C PRO A 735 -44.03 12.68 -42.69
N THR A 736 -43.57 13.49 -41.73
CA THR A 736 -42.28 14.20 -41.78
C THR A 736 -41.28 13.64 -40.79
N VAL A 737 -39.99 13.81 -41.11
CA VAL A 737 -38.85 13.47 -40.24
C VAL A 737 -37.90 14.67 -40.15
N LYS A 738 -37.40 14.95 -38.94
CA LYS A 738 -36.32 15.91 -38.65
C LYS A 738 -35.55 15.52 -37.39
N PHE A 739 -34.32 16.00 -37.26
CA PHE A 739 -33.63 16.03 -35.97
C PHE A 739 -34.23 17.10 -35.04
N TYR A 740 -34.28 16.80 -33.74
CA TYR A 740 -34.64 17.73 -32.68
C TYR A 740 -33.39 18.45 -32.12
N SER A 741 -33.60 19.64 -31.58
CA SER A 741 -32.55 20.44 -30.95
C SER A 741 -33.17 21.46 -30.00
N SER A 742 -32.62 21.52 -28.78
CA SER A 742 -32.88 22.60 -27.83
C SER A 742 -31.87 23.73 -28.08
N GLY A 743 -32.33 24.98 -28.16
CA GLY A 743 -31.44 26.15 -28.32
C GLY A 743 -30.61 26.19 -29.61
N SER A 744 -31.05 25.52 -30.68
CA SER A 744 -30.39 25.44 -32.02
C SER A 744 -29.06 24.68 -32.13
N LYS A 745 -28.50 24.16 -31.03
CA LYS A 745 -27.34 23.25 -31.07
C LYS A 745 -27.75 21.87 -31.62
N ARG A 746 -27.22 21.45 -32.77
CA ARG A 746 -27.39 20.09 -33.36
C ARG A 746 -26.10 19.29 -33.31
N HIS A 747 -25.53 19.17 -32.12
CA HIS A 747 -24.37 18.31 -31.90
C HIS A 747 -24.48 17.55 -30.59
N ALA A 748 -23.87 16.35 -30.56
CA ALA A 748 -23.69 15.55 -29.37
C ALA A 748 -22.21 15.21 -29.20
N THR A 749 -21.69 15.43 -27.99
CA THR A 749 -20.37 14.99 -27.53
C THR A 749 -20.54 13.65 -26.79
N VAL A 750 -19.78 12.63 -27.19
CA VAL A 750 -19.75 11.32 -26.54
C VAL A 750 -18.32 10.77 -26.44
N LEU A 751 -18.12 9.72 -25.66
CA LEU A 751 -16.86 8.98 -25.61
C LEU A 751 -16.68 8.11 -26.87
N GLU A 752 -15.43 7.85 -27.23
CA GLU A 752 -15.08 7.08 -28.41
C GLU A 752 -15.57 5.62 -28.30
N ASN A 753 -16.38 5.21 -29.29
CA ASN A 753 -17.13 3.96 -29.41
C ASN A 753 -18.36 3.83 -28.50
N GLU A 754 -18.76 4.86 -27.75
CA GLU A 754 -20.06 4.86 -27.06
C GLU A 754 -21.21 5.26 -28.01
N PRO A 755 -22.44 4.76 -27.77
CA PRO A 755 -23.60 5.07 -28.61
C PRO A 755 -24.13 6.49 -28.37
N ALA A 756 -23.96 7.38 -29.34
CA ALA A 756 -24.66 8.66 -29.41
C ALA A 756 -26.14 8.44 -29.77
N SER A 757 -27.02 9.04 -28.97
CA SER A 757 -28.47 9.00 -29.16
C SER A 757 -28.95 10.29 -29.81
N LEU A 758 -29.25 10.28 -31.10
CA LEU A 758 -29.65 11.48 -31.86
C LEU A 758 -31.18 11.62 -31.83
N PRO A 759 -31.75 12.66 -31.18
CA PRO A 759 -33.18 12.76 -31.00
C PRO A 759 -33.88 13.15 -32.32
N LEU A 760 -34.87 12.34 -32.73
CA LEU A 760 -35.69 12.62 -33.89
C LEU A 760 -37.08 13.13 -33.46
N ARG A 761 -37.75 13.80 -34.41
CA ARG A 761 -39.17 14.14 -34.30
C ARG A 761 -39.87 13.66 -35.55
N LEU A 762 -40.77 12.69 -35.39
CA LEU A 762 -41.51 12.02 -36.45
C LEU A 762 -42.98 12.45 -36.42
N THR A 763 -43.63 12.57 -37.58
CA THR A 763 -45.08 12.81 -37.67
C THR A 763 -45.77 11.78 -38.57
N GLY A 764 -47.06 11.55 -38.33
CA GLY A 764 -47.88 10.54 -39.02
C GLY A 764 -48.14 9.30 -38.17
N ASP A 765 -48.55 8.21 -38.81
CA ASP A 765 -48.73 6.90 -38.19
C ASP A 765 -47.46 6.05 -38.39
N GLY A 766 -46.96 5.43 -37.32
CA GLY A 766 -45.82 4.52 -37.38
C GLY A 766 -46.20 3.09 -37.85
N PRO A 767 -45.21 2.22 -38.12
CA PRO A 767 -43.77 2.45 -37.95
C PRO A 767 -43.14 3.23 -39.12
N TRP A 768 -42.16 4.08 -38.81
CA TRP A 768 -41.43 4.86 -39.81
C TRP A 768 -40.17 4.10 -40.26
N GLN A 769 -39.98 3.96 -41.58
CA GLN A 769 -38.71 3.51 -42.15
C GLN A 769 -37.90 4.72 -42.63
N ILE A 770 -36.62 4.78 -42.26
CA ILE A 770 -35.74 5.93 -42.54
C ILE A 770 -34.42 5.44 -43.13
N LYS A 771 -33.95 6.11 -44.18
CA LYS A 771 -32.59 5.98 -44.72
C LYS A 771 -31.74 7.18 -44.30
N TYR A 772 -30.52 6.91 -43.83
CA TYR A 772 -29.56 7.93 -43.42
C TYR A 772 -28.15 7.55 -43.90
N ARG A 773 -27.24 8.54 -43.96
CA ARG A 773 -25.80 8.32 -44.19
C ARG A 773 -24.95 9.10 -43.20
N GLN A 774 -23.67 8.78 -43.16
CA GLN A 774 -22.62 9.66 -42.69
C GLN A 774 -22.16 10.53 -43.88
N ALA A 775 -21.76 11.78 -43.65
CA ALA A 775 -21.29 12.66 -44.72
C ALA A 775 -19.92 12.23 -45.29
N GLU A 776 -19.12 11.52 -44.48
CA GLU A 776 -17.77 11.05 -44.83
C GLU A 776 -17.79 9.65 -45.50
N ASP A 777 -18.59 8.71 -44.99
CA ASP A 777 -18.76 7.36 -45.57
C ASP A 777 -20.13 7.27 -46.26
N ASN A 778 -20.14 7.20 -47.59
CA ASN A 778 -21.33 7.28 -48.46
C ASN A 778 -22.28 6.05 -48.37
N ARG A 779 -22.21 5.28 -47.28
CA ARG A 779 -23.06 4.10 -47.02
C ARG A 779 -24.43 4.54 -46.54
N ILE A 780 -25.47 4.03 -47.21
CA ILE A 780 -26.86 4.29 -46.85
C ILE A 780 -27.32 3.21 -45.86
N LEU A 781 -27.52 3.60 -44.61
CA LEU A 781 -28.04 2.76 -43.54
C LEU A 781 -29.57 2.91 -43.44
N ARG A 782 -30.24 1.89 -42.87
CA ARG A 782 -31.69 1.82 -42.71
C ARG A 782 -32.06 1.55 -41.26
N THR A 783 -33.10 2.21 -40.76
CA THR A 783 -33.69 1.93 -39.45
C THR A 783 -35.22 1.95 -39.51
N ILE A 784 -35.86 1.33 -38.51
CA ILE A 784 -37.30 1.31 -38.31
C ILE A 784 -37.60 1.84 -36.91
N LEU A 785 -38.39 2.91 -36.82
CA LEU A 785 -38.73 3.60 -35.57
C LEU A 785 -40.23 3.45 -35.26
N SER A 786 -40.58 3.39 -33.98
CA SER A 786 -41.95 3.15 -33.52
C SER A 786 -42.54 4.29 -32.68
N ASN A 787 -41.70 5.18 -32.14
CA ASN A 787 -42.12 6.30 -31.30
C ASN A 787 -42.01 7.65 -32.06
N PRO A 788 -43.00 8.57 -32.00
CA PRO A 788 -42.86 9.94 -32.52
C PRO A 788 -41.60 10.70 -32.05
N ASN A 789 -41.04 10.32 -30.90
CA ASN A 789 -39.83 10.90 -30.29
C ASN A 789 -38.70 9.85 -30.16
N ASP A 790 -38.61 8.89 -31.08
CA ASP A 790 -37.54 7.89 -31.10
C ASP A 790 -36.14 8.52 -31.31
N ASN A 791 -35.10 7.77 -30.99
CA ASN A 791 -33.71 8.20 -31.19
C ASN A 791 -33.02 7.39 -32.28
N LEU A 792 -32.28 8.07 -33.17
CA LEU A 792 -31.34 7.43 -34.08
C LEU A 792 -30.02 7.17 -33.32
N VAL A 793 -29.71 5.91 -33.03
CA VAL A 793 -28.49 5.52 -32.32
C VAL A 793 -27.34 5.30 -33.31
N VAL A 794 -26.20 5.97 -33.08
CA VAL A 794 -24.98 5.86 -33.89
C VAL A 794 -23.73 5.82 -33.01
N THR A 795 -22.63 5.23 -33.47
CA THR A 795 -21.39 5.08 -32.65
C THR A 795 -20.20 5.87 -33.17
N GLN A 796 -20.15 6.18 -34.47
CA GLN A 796 -19.04 6.92 -35.07
C GLN A 796 -19.24 8.43 -34.97
N LYS A 797 -18.14 9.18 -34.85
CA LYS A 797 -18.13 10.64 -35.05
C LYS A 797 -18.42 11.04 -36.51
N GLY A 798 -18.71 12.31 -36.72
CA GLY A 798 -18.96 12.91 -38.04
C GLY A 798 -20.37 13.47 -38.16
N ILE A 799 -20.69 14.00 -39.33
CA ILE A 799 -22.03 14.56 -39.62
C ILE A 799 -22.92 13.45 -40.19
N TYR A 800 -24.10 13.27 -39.62
CA TYR A 800 -25.15 12.37 -40.10
C TYR A 800 -26.23 13.14 -40.83
N GLU A 801 -26.72 12.58 -41.93
CA GLU A 801 -27.72 13.19 -42.81
C GLU A 801 -28.87 12.20 -43.08
N ILE A 802 -30.10 12.68 -42.93
CA ILE A 802 -31.32 11.93 -43.26
C ILE A 802 -31.60 12.09 -44.75
N LEU A 803 -31.44 11.00 -45.51
CA LEU A 803 -31.58 11.00 -46.97
C LEU A 803 -33.02 10.77 -47.41
N GLU A 804 -33.71 9.81 -46.80
CA GLU A 804 -35.02 9.38 -47.30
C GLU A 804 -35.95 8.98 -46.15
N ALA A 805 -37.04 9.73 -46.05
CA ALA A 805 -38.30 9.36 -45.46
C ALA A 805 -39.40 9.88 -46.39
N ARG A 806 -40.67 9.50 -46.18
CA ARG A 806 -41.82 9.98 -46.99
C ARG A 806 -41.89 11.51 -47.12
N SER A 807 -41.38 12.24 -46.15
CA SER A 807 -41.00 13.66 -46.26
C SER A 807 -39.90 13.98 -45.25
N VAL A 808 -38.91 14.79 -45.64
CA VAL A 808 -37.78 15.22 -44.79
C VAL A 808 -37.72 16.74 -44.79
N ILE A 809 -37.52 17.34 -43.61
CA ILE A 809 -37.41 18.80 -43.48
C ILE A 809 -35.94 19.19 -43.67
N ALA A 810 -35.61 19.77 -44.82
CA ALA A 810 -34.24 20.10 -45.25
C ALA A 810 -33.46 20.91 -44.19
N ASP A 811 -34.07 21.94 -43.62
CA ASP A 811 -33.46 22.81 -42.60
C ASP A 811 -33.03 22.07 -41.31
N ALA A 812 -33.44 20.82 -41.13
CA ALA A 812 -33.21 19.98 -39.95
C ALA A 812 -32.85 18.52 -40.29
N SER A 813 -32.23 18.30 -41.45
CA SER A 813 -31.81 16.99 -41.96
C SER A 813 -30.46 16.49 -41.43
N THR A 814 -29.64 17.36 -40.82
CA THR A 814 -28.27 17.06 -40.38
C THR A 814 -28.04 17.18 -38.86
N TYR A 815 -27.13 16.35 -38.34
CA TYR A 815 -26.68 16.37 -36.94
C TYR A 815 -25.20 15.97 -36.83
N GLU A 816 -24.45 16.59 -35.93
CA GLU A 816 -23.00 16.37 -35.77
C GLU A 816 -22.68 15.52 -34.51
N VAL A 817 -21.89 14.46 -34.65
CA VAL A 817 -21.38 13.68 -33.51
C VAL A 817 -19.90 13.96 -33.33
N LYS A 818 -19.53 14.43 -32.15
CA LYS A 818 -18.15 14.69 -31.73
C LYS A 818 -17.71 13.63 -30.72
N TRP A 819 -16.53 13.06 -30.92
CA TRP A 819 -15.85 12.26 -29.89
C TRP A 819 -14.96 13.15 -29.04
N ILE A 820 -15.01 12.96 -27.72
CA ILE A 820 -13.96 13.45 -26.82
C ILE A 820 -12.67 12.70 -27.15
N PRO A 821 -11.52 13.36 -27.40
CA PRO A 821 -10.27 12.67 -27.71
C PRO A 821 -9.77 11.88 -26.50
N ARG A 822 -9.23 10.66 -26.71
CA ARG A 822 -8.58 9.90 -25.64
C ARG A 822 -7.35 10.63 -25.08
N PRO A 823 -7.03 10.45 -23.80
CA PRO A 823 -5.82 11.00 -23.22
C PRO A 823 -4.55 10.40 -23.84
N SER A 824 -3.47 11.17 -23.83
CA SER A 824 -2.17 10.78 -24.37
C SER A 824 -1.04 11.44 -23.59
N ALA A 825 0.11 10.76 -23.53
CA ALA A 825 1.34 11.23 -22.88
C ALA A 825 2.47 11.29 -23.91
N LYS A 826 3.40 12.22 -23.74
CA LYS A 826 4.67 12.31 -24.47
C LYS A 826 5.79 12.62 -23.49
N LEU A 827 7.01 12.25 -23.86
CA LEU A 827 8.20 12.77 -23.20
C LEU A 827 8.28 14.29 -23.45
N SER A 828 8.51 15.08 -22.41
CA SER A 828 8.65 16.54 -22.55
C SER A 828 9.89 16.88 -23.38
N PRO A 829 9.86 17.90 -24.27
CA PRO A 829 11.00 18.24 -25.13
C PRO A 829 12.23 18.78 -24.37
N HIS A 830 12.11 19.01 -23.07
CA HIS A 830 13.21 19.38 -22.17
C HIS A 830 13.97 18.16 -21.61
N THR A 831 13.42 16.95 -21.74
CA THR A 831 14.07 15.71 -21.30
C THR A 831 15.13 15.30 -22.31
N GLU A 832 16.38 15.31 -21.88
CA GLU A 832 17.51 14.90 -22.72
C GLU A 832 17.39 13.41 -23.04
N SER A 833 17.26 13.08 -24.33
CA SER A 833 17.10 11.71 -24.80
C SER A 833 17.51 11.56 -26.27
N ILE A 834 17.97 10.37 -26.64
CA ILE A 834 18.29 9.98 -28.02
C ILE A 834 17.18 9.06 -28.51
N TYR A 835 16.48 9.43 -29.58
CA TYR A 835 15.37 8.63 -30.12
C TYR A 835 15.88 7.55 -31.08
N GLU A 836 15.73 6.28 -30.69
CA GLU A 836 16.10 5.11 -31.49
C GLU A 836 14.93 4.67 -32.38
N SER A 837 15.01 5.05 -33.65
CA SER A 837 13.97 4.80 -34.66
C SER A 837 13.64 3.32 -34.92
N HIS A 838 14.59 2.40 -34.71
CA HIS A 838 14.36 0.97 -34.94
C HIS A 838 13.45 0.34 -33.87
N ASN A 839 13.66 0.72 -32.61
CA ASN A 839 12.90 0.20 -31.47
C ASN A 839 11.73 1.10 -31.07
N GLY A 840 11.72 2.36 -31.51
CA GLY A 840 10.78 3.38 -31.09
C GLY A 840 11.01 3.89 -29.66
N SER A 841 12.20 3.65 -29.08
CA SER A 841 12.54 4.00 -27.71
C SER A 841 13.32 5.31 -27.60
N HIS A 842 13.14 6.01 -26.48
CA HIS A 842 13.98 7.13 -26.08
C HIS A 842 15.06 6.64 -25.10
N ILE A 843 16.31 6.65 -25.54
CA ILE A 843 17.47 6.31 -24.71
C ILE A 843 17.83 7.54 -23.87
N LEU A 844 17.77 7.39 -22.55
CA LEU A 844 18.12 8.41 -21.55
C LEU A 844 19.63 8.36 -21.24
N PRO A 845 20.20 9.43 -20.66
CA PRO A 845 21.58 9.42 -20.18
C PRO A 845 21.86 8.28 -19.21
N THR A 846 23.12 7.82 -19.21
CA THR A 846 23.63 6.82 -18.26
C THR A 846 23.70 7.41 -16.85
N VAL A 847 23.10 6.74 -15.87
CA VAL A 847 22.94 7.26 -14.50
C VAL A 847 23.51 6.25 -13.49
N CYS A 848 23.98 6.72 -12.34
CA CYS A 848 24.58 5.85 -11.33
C CYS A 848 23.53 5.26 -10.39
N GLU A 849 23.79 4.04 -9.92
CA GLU A 849 23.04 3.35 -8.86
C GLU A 849 22.76 4.28 -7.65
N ASP A 850 21.54 4.27 -7.14
CA ASP A 850 21.04 5.15 -6.07
C ASP A 850 21.16 6.67 -6.31
N THR A 851 21.37 7.15 -7.55
CA THR A 851 21.17 8.57 -7.88
C THR A 851 19.75 8.82 -8.38
N VAL A 852 19.06 9.80 -7.79
CA VAL A 852 17.65 10.09 -8.12
C VAL A 852 17.58 10.76 -9.49
N ASP A 853 16.82 10.16 -10.41
CA ASP A 853 16.59 10.67 -11.76
C ASP A 853 15.10 10.60 -12.14
N TYR A 854 14.70 11.39 -13.13
CA TYR A 854 13.31 11.57 -13.53
C TYR A 854 13.17 11.99 -15.00
N VAL A 855 12.00 11.73 -15.58
CA VAL A 855 11.59 12.31 -16.86
C VAL A 855 10.31 13.12 -16.70
N ASP A 856 10.22 14.25 -17.37
CA ASP A 856 8.97 15.00 -17.44
C ASP A 856 8.08 14.42 -18.53
N LEU A 857 6.81 14.18 -18.21
CA LEU A 857 5.77 13.73 -19.14
C LEU A 857 4.75 14.85 -19.39
N ASP A 858 4.57 15.20 -20.67
CA ASP A 858 3.54 16.12 -21.14
C ASP A 858 2.27 15.33 -21.45
N LEU A 859 1.19 15.60 -20.72
CA LEU A 859 -0.10 14.92 -20.79
C LEU A 859 -1.15 15.79 -21.50
N LYS A 860 -2.03 15.14 -22.27
CA LYS A 860 -3.19 15.77 -22.92
C LYS A 860 -4.44 14.93 -22.66
N GLY A 861 -5.54 15.58 -22.26
CA GLY A 861 -6.81 14.98 -21.83
C GLY A 861 -7.38 15.81 -20.66
N ARG A 862 -8.30 15.24 -19.86
CA ARG A 862 -8.92 15.92 -18.72
C ARG A 862 -8.43 15.36 -17.37
N PRO A 863 -7.70 16.14 -16.54
CA PRO A 863 -7.23 15.64 -15.25
C PRO A 863 -8.39 15.31 -14.29
N PRO A 864 -8.22 14.33 -13.37
CA PRO A 864 -7.00 13.59 -13.09
C PRO A 864 -6.69 12.47 -14.09
N PHE A 865 -5.42 12.35 -14.46
CA PHE A 865 -4.85 11.31 -15.30
C PHE A 865 -4.45 10.07 -14.49
N GLN A 866 -4.54 8.90 -15.13
CA GLN A 866 -4.09 7.61 -14.60
C GLN A 866 -3.21 6.93 -15.65
N ILE A 867 -1.96 6.62 -15.34
CA ILE A 867 -0.98 6.06 -16.28
C ILE A 867 -0.54 4.68 -15.78
N THR A 868 -0.90 3.61 -16.50
CA THR A 868 -0.32 2.28 -16.27
C THR A 868 0.89 2.10 -17.17
N TYR A 869 2.03 1.78 -16.57
CA TYR A 869 3.28 1.51 -17.29
C TYR A 869 3.86 0.16 -16.86
N ASN A 870 4.70 -0.42 -17.71
CA ASN A 870 5.49 -1.61 -17.38
C ASN A 870 6.92 -1.18 -17.07
N ILE A 871 7.50 -1.72 -16.01
CA ILE A 871 8.94 -1.64 -15.73
C ILE A 871 9.57 -2.97 -16.14
N ALA A 872 10.59 -2.96 -16.98
CA ALA A 872 11.32 -4.16 -17.39
C ALA A 872 12.83 -3.94 -17.32
N GLN A 873 13.58 -5.03 -17.15
CA GLN A 873 15.05 -5.04 -17.15
C GLN A 873 15.54 -6.04 -18.20
N HIS A 874 16.71 -5.80 -18.80
CA HIS A 874 17.36 -6.79 -19.65
C HIS A 874 18.00 -7.89 -18.79
N ASP A 875 17.57 -9.14 -18.97
CA ASP A 875 18.25 -10.34 -18.46
C ASP A 875 18.89 -11.08 -19.64
N THR A 876 19.84 -11.96 -19.34
CA THR A 876 20.52 -12.88 -20.27
C THR A 876 19.59 -13.74 -21.13
N GLY A 877 18.32 -13.93 -20.71
CA GLY A 877 17.26 -14.59 -21.47
C GLY A 877 16.27 -13.66 -22.20
N GLY A 878 16.48 -12.35 -22.17
CA GLY A 878 15.61 -11.33 -22.76
C GLY A 878 15.05 -10.31 -21.75
N THR A 879 14.21 -9.38 -22.22
CA THR A 879 13.59 -8.35 -21.38
C THR A 879 12.51 -8.94 -20.47
N LYS A 880 12.72 -8.89 -19.15
CA LYS A 880 11.79 -9.37 -18.14
C LYS A 880 11.05 -8.19 -17.51
N VAL A 881 9.71 -8.23 -17.53
CA VAL A 881 8.89 -7.26 -16.79
C VAL A 881 9.01 -7.56 -15.30
N ILE A 882 9.38 -6.55 -14.52
CA ILE A 882 9.51 -6.58 -13.06
C ILE A 882 8.18 -6.19 -12.42
N ASP A 883 7.57 -5.09 -12.88
CA ASP A 883 6.39 -4.49 -12.25
C ASP A 883 5.47 -3.81 -13.29
N GLN A 884 4.20 -3.59 -12.91
CA GLN A 884 3.19 -2.87 -13.72
C GLN A 884 2.36 -1.87 -12.87
N PRO A 885 2.98 -0.85 -12.27
CA PRO A 885 2.31 0.10 -11.38
C PRO A 885 1.39 1.08 -12.14
N ILE A 886 0.60 1.84 -11.37
CA ILE A 886 -0.26 2.92 -11.87
C ILE A 886 0.18 4.23 -11.19
N PHE A 887 0.48 5.24 -11.99
CA PHE A 887 0.82 6.60 -11.55
C PHE A 887 -0.36 7.54 -11.81
N ASN A 888 -0.75 8.35 -10.82
CA ASN A 888 -1.87 9.28 -10.91
C ASN A 888 -1.38 10.72 -10.85
N SER A 889 -1.80 11.57 -11.79
CA SER A 889 -1.41 12.98 -11.84
C SER A 889 -2.59 13.90 -12.15
N ILE A 890 -2.67 15.04 -11.47
CA ILE A 890 -3.67 16.09 -11.74
C ILE A 890 -3.13 17.21 -12.64
N GLN A 891 -1.85 17.19 -12.98
CA GLN A 891 -1.16 18.25 -13.72
C GLN A 891 -0.93 17.85 -15.20
N PRO A 892 -1.09 18.77 -16.18
CA PRO A 892 -0.81 18.48 -17.59
C PRO A 892 0.67 18.26 -17.94
N ARG A 893 1.60 18.65 -17.06
CA ARG A 893 3.00 18.23 -17.10
C ARG A 893 3.33 17.67 -15.72
N THR A 894 4.03 16.55 -15.67
CA THR A 894 4.24 15.81 -14.42
C THR A 894 5.57 15.07 -14.43
N ARG A 895 6.25 15.06 -13.28
CA ARG A 895 7.57 14.45 -13.11
C ARG A 895 7.42 12.95 -12.77
N PHE A 896 7.97 12.11 -13.63
CA PHE A 896 7.96 10.66 -13.51
C PHE A 896 9.33 10.18 -13.01
N GLN A 897 9.40 9.69 -11.77
CA GLN A 897 10.65 9.23 -11.15
C GLN A 897 11.08 7.86 -11.70
N LEU A 898 12.38 7.69 -11.96
CA LEU A 898 12.98 6.44 -12.43
C LEU A 898 13.44 5.55 -11.27
N GLN A 899 13.54 4.24 -11.50
CA GLN A 899 14.02 3.27 -10.51
C GLN A 899 15.51 2.97 -10.71
N THR A 900 16.36 3.75 -10.07
CA THR A 900 17.82 3.70 -10.21
C THR A 900 18.53 2.81 -9.17
N SER A 901 17.79 2.00 -8.41
CA SER A 901 18.31 1.16 -7.31
C SER A 901 18.78 -0.25 -7.72
N ASN A 902 18.61 -0.64 -8.99
CA ASN A 902 19.13 -1.89 -9.54
C ASN A 902 19.96 -1.59 -10.79
N PRO A 903 21.23 -2.03 -10.88
CA PRO A 903 22.07 -1.73 -12.03
C PRO A 903 21.68 -2.50 -13.31
N GLY A 904 22.11 -1.98 -14.46
CA GLY A 904 21.82 -2.51 -15.80
C GLY A 904 20.73 -1.73 -16.55
N ARG A 905 20.35 -2.25 -17.73
CA ARG A 905 19.43 -1.59 -18.66
C ARG A 905 17.96 -1.79 -18.29
N MET A 906 17.31 -0.69 -17.90
CA MET A 906 15.90 -0.60 -17.54
C MET A 906 15.07 -0.01 -18.69
N TYR A 907 13.81 -0.43 -18.80
CA TYR A 907 12.85 -0.01 -19.81
C TYR A 907 11.52 0.34 -19.15
N TYR A 908 10.92 1.45 -19.58
CA TYR A 908 9.64 1.97 -19.11
C TYR A 908 8.68 2.09 -20.30
N GLU A 909 7.65 1.24 -20.34
CA GLU A 909 6.68 1.19 -21.43
C GLU A 909 5.30 1.70 -20.97
N VAL A 910 4.85 2.85 -21.46
CA VAL A 910 3.51 3.38 -21.17
C VAL A 910 2.47 2.54 -21.90
N LYS A 911 1.76 1.71 -21.14
CA LYS A 911 0.85 0.66 -21.62
C LYS A 911 -0.58 1.18 -21.80
N GLN A 912 -1.06 1.97 -20.84
CA GLN A 912 -2.40 2.56 -20.81
C GLN A 912 -2.40 3.94 -20.16
N ILE A 913 -3.29 4.81 -20.65
CA ILE A 913 -3.57 6.11 -20.06
C ILE A 913 -5.09 6.25 -19.99
N GLY A 914 -5.59 6.65 -18.83
CA GLY A 914 -6.95 7.09 -18.60
C GLY A 914 -6.97 8.50 -18.01
N ASP A 915 -8.16 9.10 -17.99
CA ASP A 915 -8.38 10.45 -17.50
C ASP A 915 -9.82 10.57 -16.92
N ALA A 916 -10.29 11.78 -16.62
CA ALA A 916 -11.62 11.98 -16.02
C ALA A 916 -12.77 11.44 -16.89
N ASP A 917 -12.65 11.58 -18.22
CA ASP A 917 -13.65 11.10 -19.19
C ASP A 917 -13.45 9.60 -19.49
N TYR A 918 -12.20 9.13 -19.51
CA TYR A 918 -11.82 7.74 -19.82
C TYR A 918 -11.14 7.02 -18.63
N PRO A 919 -11.84 6.74 -17.52
CA PRO A 919 -11.24 6.10 -16.34
C PRO A 919 -10.83 4.64 -16.61
N LEU A 920 -9.60 4.28 -16.22
CA LEU A 920 -9.03 2.94 -16.47
C LEU A 920 -9.88 1.80 -15.87
N ALA A 921 -10.58 2.07 -14.76
CA ALA A 921 -11.47 1.11 -14.12
C ALA A 921 -12.60 0.60 -15.05
N LYS A 922 -13.12 1.46 -15.94
CA LYS A 922 -14.12 1.10 -16.97
C LYS A 922 -13.44 0.57 -18.23
N HIS A 923 -12.36 1.21 -18.68
CA HIS A 923 -11.75 0.96 -19.99
C HIS A 923 -10.51 0.05 -19.95
N LYS A 924 -10.50 -0.98 -19.09
CA LYS A 924 -9.36 -1.91 -18.90
C LYS A 924 -8.83 -2.56 -20.20
N ASN A 925 -9.67 -2.71 -21.21
CA ASN A 925 -9.31 -3.30 -22.51
C ASN A 925 -8.77 -2.27 -23.53
N ALA A 926 -8.83 -0.97 -23.25
CA ALA A 926 -8.33 0.09 -24.13
C ALA A 926 -6.80 0.22 -23.98
N VAL A 927 -6.06 -0.78 -24.46
CA VAL A 927 -4.59 -0.81 -24.40
C VAL A 927 -3.99 -0.04 -25.57
N ILE A 928 -2.97 0.78 -25.32
CA ILE A 928 -2.26 1.48 -26.40
C ILE A 928 -1.56 0.42 -27.29
N PRO A 929 -1.72 0.45 -28.64
CA PRO A 929 -1.01 -0.46 -29.53
C PRO A 929 0.51 -0.29 -29.40
N ARG A 930 1.29 -1.39 -29.39
CA ARG A 930 2.75 -1.35 -29.13
C ARG A 930 3.51 -0.29 -29.94
N SER A 931 3.22 -0.17 -31.24
CA SER A 931 3.84 0.82 -32.15
C SER A 931 3.46 2.29 -31.89
N LYS A 932 2.64 2.57 -30.87
CA LYS A 932 2.24 3.91 -30.43
C LYS A 932 2.46 4.16 -28.93
N ARG A 933 3.11 3.22 -28.23
CA ARG A 933 3.45 3.39 -26.81
C ARG A 933 4.65 4.33 -26.68
N LEU A 934 4.66 5.12 -25.61
CA LEU A 934 5.87 5.81 -25.20
C LEU A 934 6.76 4.78 -24.50
N LEU A 935 7.94 4.55 -25.07
CA LEU A 935 8.97 3.68 -24.52
C LEU A 935 10.23 4.52 -24.27
N PHE A 936 10.77 4.46 -23.07
CA PHE A 936 12.07 5.04 -22.74
C PHE A 936 12.91 4.04 -21.95
N GLU A 937 14.23 4.14 -22.08
CA GLU A 937 15.19 3.19 -21.54
C GLU A 937 16.42 3.89 -20.98
N GLN A 938 17.01 3.33 -19.92
CA GLN A 938 18.14 3.90 -19.20
C GLN A 938 19.12 2.80 -18.80
N GLU A 939 20.42 3.09 -18.91
CA GLU A 939 21.49 2.22 -18.43
C GLU A 939 21.96 2.71 -17.06
N ILE A 940 21.75 1.89 -16.02
CA ILE A 940 22.13 2.22 -14.64
C ILE A 940 23.50 1.60 -14.35
N SER A 941 24.52 2.44 -14.23
CA SER A 941 25.87 2.00 -13.86
C SER A 941 25.96 1.74 -12.35
N MET A 942 26.37 0.52 -11.98
CA MET A 942 26.63 0.17 -10.58
C MET A 942 27.79 1.00 -10.02
N ARG A 943 27.77 1.29 -8.71
CA ARG A 943 28.88 2.01 -8.06
C ARG A 943 30.09 1.11 -7.89
N PRO A 944 31.32 1.59 -8.16
CA PRO A 944 32.50 0.79 -7.96
C PRO A 944 32.73 0.49 -6.47
N LEU A 945 32.96 -0.80 -6.16
CA LEU A 945 33.14 -1.33 -4.81
C LEU A 945 34.29 -2.33 -4.78
N ALA A 946 35.22 -2.14 -3.85
CA ALA A 946 36.39 -2.99 -3.64
C ALA A 946 36.43 -3.53 -2.21
N ARG A 947 36.68 -4.84 -2.05
CA ARG A 947 36.77 -5.49 -0.72
C ARG A 947 37.70 -6.69 -0.74
N PHE A 948 38.32 -7.02 0.40
CA PHE A 948 39.08 -8.26 0.53
C PHE A 948 38.13 -9.48 0.60
N ARG A 949 38.53 -10.57 -0.07
CA ARG A 949 37.80 -11.85 -0.10
C ARG A 949 37.82 -12.57 1.25
N ASN A 950 38.90 -12.40 2.01
CA ASN A 950 39.06 -12.88 3.38
C ASN A 950 39.81 -11.82 4.20
N ARG A 951 39.92 -12.02 5.52
CA ARG A 951 40.63 -11.11 6.43
C ARG A 951 41.77 -11.79 7.18
N ASN A 952 42.40 -12.78 6.54
CA ASN A 952 43.48 -13.55 7.12
C ASN A 952 44.74 -12.67 7.30
N ARG A 953 45.51 -12.92 8.35
CA ARG A 953 46.81 -12.26 8.56
C ARG A 953 47.84 -12.87 7.60
N MET A 954 48.44 -12.03 6.77
CA MET A 954 49.57 -12.42 5.92
C MET A 954 50.88 -12.23 6.68
N SER A 955 51.93 -13.01 6.37
CA SER A 955 53.23 -12.95 7.04
C SER A 955 54.35 -12.86 6.02
N TYR A 956 55.34 -12.00 6.29
CA TYR A 956 56.52 -11.76 5.45
C TYR A 956 57.75 -11.54 6.34
N CYS A 957 58.93 -11.86 5.84
CA CYS A 957 60.20 -11.54 6.49
C CYS A 957 60.65 -10.10 6.15
N LEU A 958 61.54 -9.54 6.96
CA LEU A 958 62.12 -8.21 6.77
C LEU A 958 62.95 -8.15 5.47
N ASN A 959 62.70 -7.12 4.65
CA ASN A 959 63.20 -6.93 3.28
C ASN A 959 62.58 -7.84 2.20
N ASP A 960 61.52 -8.60 2.50
CA ASP A 960 60.73 -9.24 1.44
C ASP A 960 60.00 -8.19 0.59
N ALA A 961 59.85 -8.48 -0.70
CA ALA A 961 58.95 -7.75 -1.60
C ALA A 961 57.50 -8.19 -1.38
N PHE A 962 56.54 -7.28 -1.56
CA PHE A 962 55.11 -7.56 -1.34
C PHE A 962 54.45 -8.25 -2.54
N THR A 963 55.05 -9.37 -2.96
CA THR A 963 54.60 -10.27 -4.04
C THR A 963 53.89 -11.48 -3.47
N THR A 964 52.99 -12.13 -4.22
CA THR A 964 52.20 -13.26 -3.70
C THR A 964 53.09 -14.44 -3.25
N PRO A 965 53.10 -14.83 -1.96
CA PRO A 965 54.06 -15.82 -1.45
C PRO A 965 53.66 -17.26 -1.77
N ASP A 966 52.36 -17.50 -1.96
CA ASP A 966 51.80 -18.82 -2.23
C ASP A 966 50.69 -18.70 -3.28
N ALA A 967 50.89 -19.28 -4.45
CA ALA A 967 49.98 -19.13 -5.59
C ALA A 967 48.58 -19.72 -5.28
N LEU A 968 48.55 -20.81 -4.50
CA LEU A 968 47.35 -21.58 -4.16
C LEU A 968 46.51 -20.95 -3.05
N SER A 969 47.06 -20.04 -2.23
CA SER A 969 46.26 -19.35 -1.20
C SER A 969 45.29 -18.32 -1.80
N THR A 970 44.16 -18.12 -1.13
CA THR A 970 43.19 -17.04 -1.46
C THR A 970 43.41 -15.76 -0.66
N ASP A 971 44.40 -15.74 0.25
CA ASP A 971 44.77 -14.58 1.05
C ASP A 971 45.24 -13.42 0.16
N GLY A 972 44.95 -12.18 0.59
CA GLY A 972 45.27 -10.97 -0.18
C GLY A 972 44.48 -10.79 -1.48
N THR A 973 43.43 -11.58 -1.73
CA THR A 973 42.56 -11.39 -2.91
C THR A 973 41.56 -10.25 -2.66
N VAL A 974 41.55 -9.25 -3.54
CA VAL A 974 40.53 -8.20 -3.67
C VAL A 974 39.46 -8.63 -4.68
N LEU A 975 38.19 -8.42 -4.34
CA LEU A 975 37.04 -8.53 -5.23
C LEU A 975 36.60 -7.13 -5.65
N LEU A 976 36.37 -6.93 -6.95
CA LEU A 976 36.05 -5.66 -7.58
C LEU A 976 34.71 -5.75 -8.32
N HIS A 977 33.74 -4.97 -7.85
CA HIS A 977 32.42 -4.81 -8.45
C HIS A 977 32.37 -3.41 -9.09
N GLY A 978 31.80 -3.29 -10.29
CA GLY A 978 31.89 -2.09 -11.15
C GLY A 978 32.29 -2.45 -12.59
N THR A 979 32.57 -1.44 -13.42
CA THR A 979 32.88 -1.56 -14.86
C THR A 979 34.40 -1.44 -15.10
N PRO A 980 35.12 -2.52 -15.45
CA PRO A 980 36.56 -2.45 -15.68
C PRO A 980 36.93 -1.56 -16.89
N PRO A 981 38.15 -0.96 -16.92
CA PRO A 981 39.23 -1.09 -15.93
C PRO A 981 38.99 -0.33 -14.63
N PHE A 982 39.39 -0.96 -13.53
CA PHE A 982 39.44 -0.38 -12.19
C PHE A 982 40.77 0.34 -11.95
N SER A 983 40.74 1.40 -11.14
CA SER A 983 41.89 2.09 -10.57
C SER A 983 41.77 2.05 -9.05
N LEU A 984 42.53 1.15 -8.41
CA LEU A 984 42.48 0.87 -6.98
C LEU A 984 43.59 1.64 -6.26
N LYS A 985 43.24 2.40 -5.20
CA LYS A 985 44.18 3.14 -4.37
C LYS A 985 44.33 2.45 -3.02
N LEU A 986 45.57 2.10 -2.65
CA LEU A 986 45.91 1.34 -1.44
C LEU A 986 46.84 2.16 -0.54
N THR A 987 46.59 2.09 0.76
CA THR A 987 47.51 2.61 1.79
C THR A 987 48.09 1.45 2.61
N ILE A 988 49.40 1.45 2.78
CA ILE A 988 50.15 0.50 3.61
C ILE A 988 50.67 1.28 4.81
N LYS A 989 50.06 1.07 5.99
CA LYS A 989 50.42 1.79 7.22
C LYS A 989 51.16 0.86 8.19
N ASN A 990 52.40 1.16 8.52
CA ASN A 990 53.07 0.57 9.68
C ASN A 990 52.50 1.21 10.96
N LEU A 991 52.02 0.42 11.92
CA LEU A 991 51.47 0.96 13.18
C LEU A 991 52.53 1.32 14.23
N GLY A 992 53.72 0.72 14.18
CA GLY A 992 54.83 1.02 15.09
C GLY A 992 55.56 2.32 14.73
N THR A 993 55.80 2.58 13.44
CA THR A 993 56.45 3.82 12.97
C THR A 993 55.46 4.92 12.58
N SER A 994 54.17 4.59 12.43
CA SER A 994 53.13 5.45 11.84
C SER A 994 53.39 5.92 10.40
N GLN A 995 54.40 5.37 9.70
CA GLN A 995 54.61 5.60 8.28
C GLN A 995 53.41 5.07 7.46
N VAL A 996 53.00 5.84 6.46
CA VAL A 996 51.96 5.46 5.49
C VAL A 996 52.54 5.62 4.09
N ASP A 997 52.61 4.52 3.36
CA ASP A 997 52.99 4.51 1.94
C ASP A 997 51.73 4.27 1.09
N THR A 998 51.54 5.06 0.03
CA THR A 998 50.35 4.99 -0.85
C THR A 998 50.74 4.47 -2.23
N THR A 999 49.98 3.51 -2.75
CA THR A 999 50.16 2.92 -4.09
C THR A 999 48.86 2.96 -4.88
N SER A 1000 48.93 2.89 -6.21
CA SER A 1000 47.76 2.84 -7.08
C SER A 1000 47.98 1.86 -8.22
N VAL A 1001 47.00 0.99 -8.46
CA VAL A 1001 47.08 -0.14 -9.41
C VAL A 1001 45.91 -0.07 -10.38
N LYS A 1002 46.18 -0.28 -11.68
CA LYS A 1002 45.14 -0.46 -12.70
C LYS A 1002 44.87 -1.95 -12.91
N ILE A 1003 43.60 -2.33 -12.91
CA ILE A 1003 43.16 -3.73 -12.88
C ILE A 1003 42.04 -3.90 -13.91
N PHE A 1004 42.13 -4.92 -14.77
CA PHE A 1004 41.15 -5.16 -15.84
C PHE A 1004 40.11 -6.24 -15.48
N ASP A 1005 40.38 -7.05 -14.45
CA ASP A 1005 39.51 -8.14 -13.99
C ASP A 1005 38.74 -7.78 -12.71
N HIS A 1006 37.61 -8.47 -12.47
CA HIS A 1006 36.80 -8.36 -11.25
C HIS A 1006 37.46 -8.96 -9.99
N THR A 1007 38.64 -9.57 -10.12
CA THR A 1007 39.38 -10.19 -9.03
C THR A 1007 40.86 -9.97 -9.22
N TRP A 1008 41.53 -9.44 -8.19
CA TRP A 1008 42.97 -9.18 -8.20
C TRP A 1008 43.59 -9.59 -6.88
N LYS A 1009 44.69 -10.35 -6.92
CA LYS A 1009 45.46 -10.72 -5.73
C LYS A 1009 46.58 -9.71 -5.56
N ILE A 1010 46.81 -9.24 -4.33
CA ILE A 1010 47.84 -8.21 -4.08
C ILE A 1010 49.19 -8.72 -4.58
N ASP A 1011 49.71 -8.00 -5.58
CA ASP A 1011 51.07 -8.14 -6.08
C ASP A 1011 51.64 -6.73 -6.28
N LEU A 1012 52.58 -6.36 -5.41
CA LEU A 1012 53.21 -5.03 -5.36
C LEU A 1012 54.74 -5.19 -5.33
N PRO A 1013 55.36 -5.69 -6.42
CA PRO A 1013 56.80 -5.99 -6.47
C PRO A 1013 57.71 -4.77 -6.27
N SER A 1014 57.19 -3.55 -6.45
CA SER A 1014 57.90 -2.30 -6.15
C SER A 1014 57.88 -1.90 -4.66
N TYR A 1015 57.12 -2.61 -3.82
CA TYR A 1015 57.05 -2.38 -2.38
C TYR A 1015 57.84 -3.45 -1.62
N VAL A 1016 58.69 -3.01 -0.68
CA VAL A 1016 59.56 -3.87 0.13
C VAL A 1016 59.39 -3.49 1.60
N PHE A 1017 59.22 -4.48 2.47
CA PHE A 1017 59.00 -4.23 3.90
C PHE A 1017 60.30 -3.85 4.61
N LYS A 1018 60.53 -2.53 4.75
CA LYS A 1018 61.74 -1.93 5.37
C LYS A 1018 61.76 -1.94 6.91
N SER A 1019 60.71 -2.45 7.55
CA SER A 1019 60.49 -2.30 8.99
C SER A 1019 59.67 -3.45 9.54
N ILE A 1020 59.93 -3.84 10.78
CA ILE A 1020 59.23 -4.94 11.47
C ILE A 1020 57.87 -4.49 12.03
N GLY A 1021 57.01 -5.47 12.34
CA GLY A 1021 55.75 -5.27 13.05
C GLY A 1021 54.50 -5.28 12.15
N PRO A 1022 53.32 -5.00 12.75
CA PRO A 1022 52.05 -5.08 12.05
C PRO A 1022 51.85 -3.89 11.11
N HIS A 1023 51.71 -4.21 9.83
CA HIS A 1023 51.30 -3.29 8.77
C HIS A 1023 49.82 -3.52 8.47
N LEU A 1024 49.07 -2.43 8.30
CA LEU A 1024 47.66 -2.45 7.92
C LEU A 1024 47.55 -2.00 6.47
N VAL A 1025 47.08 -2.88 5.59
CA VAL A 1025 46.83 -2.57 4.18
C VAL A 1025 45.36 -2.25 4.03
N THR A 1026 45.05 -1.01 3.66
CA THR A 1026 43.68 -0.49 3.58
C THR A 1026 43.38 0.01 2.17
N ILE A 1027 42.22 -0.37 1.64
CA ILE A 1027 41.66 0.19 0.41
C ILE A 1027 41.18 1.61 0.73
N GLU A 1028 41.79 2.61 0.09
CA GLU A 1028 41.48 4.02 0.30
C GLU A 1028 40.34 4.48 -0.63
N SER A 1029 40.43 4.12 -1.91
CA SER A 1029 39.37 4.34 -2.89
C SER A 1029 39.48 3.35 -4.05
N VAL A 1030 38.37 3.20 -4.77
CA VAL A 1030 38.31 2.54 -6.07
C VAL A 1030 37.59 3.45 -7.05
N HIS A 1031 38.10 3.54 -8.27
CA HIS A 1031 37.43 4.17 -9.40
C HIS A 1031 37.36 3.16 -10.54
N ASP A 1032 36.46 3.35 -11.49
CA ASP A 1032 36.25 2.44 -12.62
C ASP A 1032 35.93 3.23 -13.90
N ALA A 1033 35.57 2.53 -14.98
CA ALA A 1033 35.29 3.16 -16.28
C ALA A 1033 33.90 3.86 -16.34
N SER A 1034 33.03 3.67 -15.35
CA SER A 1034 31.69 4.29 -15.33
C SER A 1034 31.70 5.76 -14.91
N ASN A 1035 32.80 6.22 -14.30
CA ASN A 1035 32.92 7.50 -13.58
C ASN A 1035 31.96 7.67 -12.39
N CYS A 1036 31.23 6.64 -11.96
CA CYS A 1036 30.38 6.71 -10.78
C CYS A 1036 31.18 6.90 -9.50
N ALA A 1037 30.63 7.68 -8.57
CA ALA A 1037 31.21 7.86 -7.24
C ALA A 1037 31.19 6.52 -6.46
N PRO A 1038 32.31 6.11 -5.84
CA PRO A 1038 32.44 4.80 -5.23
C PRO A 1038 31.40 4.53 -4.15
N ALA A 1039 31.05 3.25 -3.99
CA ALA A 1039 30.21 2.79 -2.90
C ALA A 1039 30.92 2.97 -1.55
N ALA A 1040 30.13 3.09 -0.47
CA ALA A 1040 30.67 3.21 0.88
C ALA A 1040 31.45 1.94 1.27
N LEU A 1041 32.78 2.08 1.44
CA LEU A 1041 33.66 0.98 1.83
C LEU A 1041 33.39 0.57 3.28
N ASP A 1042 33.03 -0.69 3.51
CA ASP A 1042 32.92 -1.27 4.85
C ASP A 1042 34.30 -1.32 5.54
N PRO A 1043 34.49 -0.71 6.73
CA PRO A 1043 35.76 -0.75 7.46
C PRO A 1043 36.25 -2.15 7.84
N LEU A 1044 35.37 -3.16 7.90
CA LEU A 1044 35.71 -4.53 8.27
C LEU A 1044 36.27 -5.35 7.11
N SER A 1045 35.88 -5.08 5.86
CA SER A 1045 36.33 -5.80 4.66
C SER A 1045 37.23 -4.97 3.71
N SER A 1046 37.41 -3.68 3.97
CA SER A 1046 38.37 -2.80 3.27
C SER A 1046 39.80 -2.85 3.83
N SER A 1047 40.07 -3.61 4.89
CA SER A 1047 41.38 -3.66 5.58
C SER A 1047 41.87 -5.07 5.93
N ILE A 1048 43.12 -5.38 5.55
CA ILE A 1048 43.82 -6.65 5.82
C ILE A 1048 45.15 -6.40 6.55
N TRP A 1049 45.57 -7.37 7.36
CA TRP A 1049 46.76 -7.28 8.22
C TRP A 1049 47.95 -8.04 7.63
N VAL A 1050 49.14 -7.44 7.73
CA VAL A 1050 50.41 -8.01 7.30
C VAL A 1050 51.42 -7.93 8.44
N ASP A 1051 51.82 -9.06 9.00
CA ASP A 1051 52.74 -9.15 10.13
C ASP A 1051 54.18 -9.40 9.64
N VAL A 1052 55.00 -8.35 9.61
CA VAL A 1052 56.40 -8.41 9.13
C VAL A 1052 57.33 -8.78 10.29
N ALA A 1053 58.22 -9.75 10.08
CA ALA A 1053 59.14 -10.25 11.09
C ALA A 1053 60.62 -10.25 10.64
N GLU A 1054 61.53 -10.01 11.57
CA GLU A 1054 62.98 -10.16 11.34
C GLU A 1054 63.39 -11.64 11.25
N THR A 1055 64.59 -11.96 10.77
CA THR A 1055 65.13 -13.32 10.83
C THR A 1055 65.29 -13.83 12.27
N ALA A 1056 65.02 -15.12 12.50
CA ALA A 1056 65.18 -15.73 13.82
C ALA A 1056 66.66 -15.79 14.26
N ALA A 1057 66.96 -15.45 15.51
CA ALA A 1057 68.30 -15.62 16.11
C ALA A 1057 68.23 -16.27 17.51
N ILE A 1058 69.35 -16.82 17.98
CA ILE A 1058 69.47 -17.44 19.30
C ILE A 1058 70.80 -17.05 19.96
N VAL A 1059 70.71 -16.56 21.21
CA VAL A 1059 71.85 -16.05 21.99
C VAL A 1059 71.80 -16.66 23.38
N PRO A 1060 72.89 -17.20 23.95
CA PRO A 1060 72.88 -17.70 25.32
C PRO A 1060 72.85 -16.51 26.30
N PHE A 1061 72.01 -16.58 27.33
CA PHE A 1061 71.98 -15.55 28.38
C PHE A 1061 73.27 -15.46 29.18
N ASP A 1062 74.00 -16.57 29.24
CA ASP A 1062 75.16 -16.74 30.08
C ASP A 1062 76.25 -17.49 29.32
N ARG A 1063 77.50 -17.14 29.58
CA ARG A 1063 78.70 -17.77 28.99
C ARG A 1063 79.46 -18.61 30.02
N ARG A 1064 78.94 -18.78 31.24
CA ARG A 1064 79.51 -19.67 32.24
C ARG A 1064 79.56 -21.12 31.72
N VAL A 1065 80.66 -21.78 32.02
CA VAL A 1065 80.88 -23.20 31.68
C VAL A 1065 80.25 -24.10 32.75
N ASP A 1066 79.83 -23.54 33.90
CA ASP A 1066 79.40 -24.27 35.10
C ASP A 1066 78.08 -23.70 35.65
N TYR A 1067 77.10 -24.57 35.92
CA TYR A 1067 75.78 -24.25 36.47
C TYR A 1067 75.56 -24.95 37.84
N CYS A 1068 74.42 -24.80 38.53
CA CYS A 1068 73.99 -25.67 39.65
C CYS A 1068 72.91 -26.71 39.21
N VAL A 1069 72.67 -27.81 39.93
CA VAL A 1069 71.66 -28.83 39.58
C VAL A 1069 70.28 -28.24 39.81
N GLY A 1070 69.43 -28.32 38.80
CA GLY A 1070 68.19 -27.57 38.77
C GLY A 1070 68.35 -26.11 38.34
N ASP A 1071 69.56 -25.63 38.02
CA ASP A 1071 69.70 -24.38 37.26
C ASP A 1071 69.09 -24.52 35.86
N VAL A 1072 68.81 -23.35 35.31
CA VAL A 1072 68.16 -23.18 34.02
C VAL A 1072 69.17 -22.56 33.06
N THR A 1073 69.57 -23.32 32.05
CA THR A 1073 70.30 -22.79 30.90
C THR A 1073 69.30 -22.08 30.00
N GLN A 1074 69.47 -20.77 29.84
CA GLN A 1074 68.51 -19.91 29.14
C GLN A 1074 69.11 -19.39 27.83
N PHE A 1075 68.32 -19.48 26.76
CA PHE A 1075 68.67 -18.94 25.46
C PHE A 1075 67.65 -17.88 25.06
N GLN A 1076 68.11 -16.65 24.83
CA GLN A 1076 67.30 -15.63 24.20
C GLN A 1076 67.01 -16.06 22.77
N LEU A 1077 65.73 -16.17 22.44
CA LEU A 1077 65.26 -16.30 21.06
C LEU A 1077 64.79 -14.93 20.59
N GLU A 1078 65.19 -14.55 19.38
CA GLU A 1078 64.81 -13.30 18.74
C GLU A 1078 63.92 -13.59 17.52
N GLY A 1079 62.94 -12.73 17.26
CA GLY A 1079 61.84 -12.98 16.33
C GLY A 1079 60.48 -13.21 17.03
N ILE A 1080 59.58 -13.98 16.41
CA ILE A 1080 58.18 -14.12 16.86
C ILE A 1080 57.84 -15.59 17.20
N PRO A 1081 57.26 -15.92 18.38
CA PRO A 1081 56.89 -17.30 18.70
C PRO A 1081 55.79 -17.85 17.75
N PRO A 1082 55.79 -19.17 17.44
CA PRO A 1082 56.71 -20.20 17.92
C PRO A 1082 58.01 -20.30 17.11
N TRP A 1083 59.12 -20.50 17.82
CA TRP A 1083 60.42 -20.83 17.24
C TRP A 1083 60.63 -22.35 17.20
N ASN A 1084 61.22 -22.86 16.11
CA ASN A 1084 61.67 -24.24 15.99
C ASN A 1084 63.20 -24.27 16.15
N ILE A 1085 63.70 -24.93 17.20
CA ILE A 1085 65.13 -24.99 17.57
C ILE A 1085 65.66 -26.40 17.36
N GLY A 1086 66.86 -26.55 16.79
CA GLY A 1086 67.61 -27.82 16.77
C GLY A 1086 68.76 -27.83 17.78
N TYR A 1087 68.89 -28.87 18.61
CA TYR A 1087 69.94 -29.03 19.62
C TYR A 1087 70.46 -30.47 19.75
N ARG A 1088 71.51 -30.69 20.55
CA ARG A 1088 72.15 -32.00 20.74
C ARG A 1088 72.76 -32.17 22.14
N ILE A 1089 72.52 -33.31 22.78
CA ILE A 1089 73.00 -33.68 24.13
C ILE A 1089 73.78 -34.99 24.05
N ASN A 1090 74.99 -35.06 24.63
CA ASN A 1090 75.84 -36.26 24.64
C ASN A 1090 75.86 -37.02 23.28
N GLY A 1091 75.97 -36.27 22.18
CA GLY A 1091 76.00 -36.77 20.79
C GLY A 1091 74.65 -36.94 20.08
N LYS A 1092 73.50 -37.05 20.77
CA LYS A 1092 72.17 -37.27 20.16
C LYS A 1092 71.47 -35.96 19.81
N SER A 1093 70.90 -35.85 18.61
CA SER A 1093 70.29 -34.61 18.09
C SER A 1093 68.76 -34.61 18.20
N TYR A 1094 68.17 -33.45 18.50
CA TYR A 1094 66.75 -33.24 18.81
C TYR A 1094 66.23 -31.93 18.20
N THR A 1095 64.91 -31.83 18.02
CA THR A 1095 64.22 -30.59 17.60
C THR A 1095 63.09 -30.25 18.56
N HIS A 1096 62.93 -28.97 18.91
CA HIS A 1096 61.96 -28.52 19.89
C HIS A 1096 61.26 -27.22 19.44
N GLU A 1097 59.94 -27.18 19.57
CA GLU A 1097 59.12 -25.98 19.31
C GLU A 1097 59.03 -25.13 20.59
N ALA A 1098 59.86 -24.09 20.69
CA ALA A 1098 59.81 -23.14 21.78
C ALA A 1098 58.73 -22.07 21.51
N LYS A 1099 57.74 -21.99 22.40
CA LYS A 1099 56.62 -21.02 22.31
C LYS A 1099 56.89 -19.72 23.08
N LEU A 1100 58.02 -19.65 23.79
CA LEU A 1100 58.42 -18.54 24.66
C LEU A 1100 59.92 -18.30 24.55
N SER A 1101 60.32 -17.06 24.81
CA SER A 1101 61.71 -16.60 24.92
C SER A 1101 61.86 -15.87 26.26
N PRO A 1102 62.91 -16.11 27.07
CA PRO A 1102 63.96 -17.12 26.88
C PRO A 1102 63.44 -18.56 26.78
N PHE A 1103 64.09 -19.35 25.92
CA PHE A 1103 64.00 -20.81 25.97
C PHE A 1103 64.78 -21.31 27.18
N SER A 1104 64.06 -21.64 28.23
CA SER A 1104 64.57 -22.23 29.46
C SER A 1104 64.66 -23.75 29.36
N LEU A 1105 65.87 -24.29 29.30
CA LEU A 1105 66.14 -25.72 29.47
C LEU A 1105 66.68 -25.95 30.89
N GLN A 1106 66.03 -26.77 31.69
CA GLN A 1106 66.47 -27.09 33.05
C GLN A 1106 67.41 -28.29 33.06
N GLN A 1107 68.59 -28.11 33.67
CA GLN A 1107 69.60 -29.16 33.76
C GLN A 1107 69.29 -30.06 34.97
N GLN A 1108 68.63 -31.19 34.69
CA GLN A 1108 68.35 -32.21 35.70
C GLN A 1108 69.51 -33.16 35.93
N GLN A 1109 70.43 -33.27 34.97
CA GLN A 1109 71.58 -34.16 34.99
C GLN A 1109 72.88 -33.36 34.79
N PRO A 1110 73.99 -33.73 35.46
CA PRO A 1110 75.32 -33.24 35.12
C PRO A 1110 75.82 -33.85 33.79
N GLY A 1111 76.19 -33.01 32.80
CA GLY A 1111 76.63 -33.47 31.46
C GLY A 1111 76.93 -32.31 30.49
N GLU A 1112 77.10 -32.62 29.18
CA GLU A 1112 77.46 -31.66 28.10
C GLU A 1112 76.31 -31.44 27.09
N PHE A 1113 76.20 -30.22 26.53
CA PHE A 1113 75.09 -29.75 25.69
C PHE A 1113 75.53 -28.90 24.46
N THR A 1114 74.77 -28.88 23.34
CA THR A 1114 75.06 -28.09 22.10
C THR A 1114 73.82 -27.68 21.28
N ILE A 1115 73.90 -26.66 20.40
CA ILE A 1115 72.78 -26.12 19.55
C ILE A 1115 73.16 -26.03 18.05
N THR A 1116 72.18 -26.01 17.11
CA THR A 1116 72.43 -26.10 15.64
C THR A 1116 71.62 -25.16 14.71
N SER A 1117 70.35 -24.83 14.98
CA SER A 1117 69.52 -24.02 14.05
C SER A 1117 68.27 -23.43 14.69
N ILE A 1118 67.71 -22.36 14.10
CA ILE A 1118 66.44 -21.74 14.54
C ILE A 1118 65.60 -21.23 13.36
N ALA A 1119 64.27 -21.29 13.46
CA ALA A 1119 63.33 -20.65 12.52
C ALA A 1119 62.04 -20.25 13.24
N HIS A 1120 61.33 -19.23 12.75
CA HIS A 1120 60.00 -18.86 13.28
C HIS A 1120 58.96 -18.65 12.16
N GLN A 1121 57.80 -18.03 12.46
CA GLN A 1121 56.67 -17.81 11.53
C GLN A 1121 56.40 -19.03 10.63
N GLN A 1122 55.91 -20.11 11.24
CA GLN A 1122 55.62 -21.39 10.56
C GLN A 1122 56.82 -22.02 9.80
N LYS A 1123 58.05 -21.62 10.14
CA LYS A 1123 59.36 -22.02 9.56
C LYS A 1123 59.81 -21.19 8.33
N LEU A 1124 59.18 -20.05 8.04
CA LEU A 1124 59.56 -19.16 6.94
C LEU A 1124 60.92 -18.49 7.18
N CYS A 1125 61.05 -17.63 8.19
CA CYS A 1125 62.28 -16.87 8.44
C CYS A 1125 63.31 -17.74 9.23
N LYS A 1126 64.08 -18.58 8.53
CA LYS A 1126 65.04 -19.56 9.08
C LYS A 1126 66.49 -19.08 9.08
N ALA A 1127 67.24 -19.41 10.14
CA ALA A 1127 68.69 -19.19 10.30
C ALA A 1127 69.44 -20.46 10.78
N ALA A 1128 70.77 -20.44 10.68
CA ALA A 1128 71.68 -21.52 11.10
C ALA A 1128 72.75 -21.01 12.08
N ILE A 1129 73.21 -21.84 13.02
CA ILE A 1129 74.09 -21.47 14.15
C ILE A 1129 75.21 -22.51 14.36
N ALA A 1130 76.38 -22.09 14.85
CA ALA A 1130 77.55 -22.98 15.03
C ALA A 1130 78.11 -23.14 16.47
N ASP A 1131 77.95 -22.18 17.40
CA ASP A 1131 78.96 -21.98 18.48
C ASP A 1131 78.47 -21.99 19.98
N LEU A 1132 77.94 -23.11 20.55
CA LEU A 1132 77.34 -23.14 21.93
C LEU A 1132 77.57 -24.45 22.77
N ARG A 1133 78.01 -24.42 24.08
CA ARG A 1133 78.26 -25.59 25.03
C ARG A 1133 78.58 -25.29 26.58
N PHE A 1134 78.29 -26.17 27.62
CA PHE A 1134 78.46 -25.98 29.15
C PHE A 1134 78.18 -27.20 30.19
N THR A 1135 78.20 -27.03 31.58
CA THR A 1135 78.22 -28.02 32.80
C THR A 1135 77.50 -27.65 34.22
N VAL A 1136 77.66 -28.28 35.47
CA VAL A 1136 76.70 -28.27 36.72
C VAL A 1136 77.20 -28.45 38.29
N HIS A 1137 76.48 -28.04 39.44
CA HIS A 1137 76.82 -27.85 40.98
C HIS A 1137 75.64 -27.90 42.16
N PRO A 1138 75.74 -27.57 43.53
CA PRO A 1138 74.69 -27.75 44.68
C PRO A 1138 74.37 -26.66 45.86
N LEU A 1139 73.37 -26.77 46.84
CA LEU A 1139 72.63 -25.65 47.64
C LEU A 1139 72.31 -25.69 49.27
N PRO A 1140 71.80 -24.59 50.00
CA PRO A 1140 71.56 -24.37 51.53
C PRO A 1140 70.11 -24.08 52.24
N SER A 1141 69.89 -23.41 53.46
CA SER A 1141 68.55 -23.21 54.27
C SER A 1141 68.31 -22.06 55.41
N ALA A 1142 67.09 -21.60 55.87
CA ALA A 1142 66.83 -20.55 56.97
C ALA A 1142 65.43 -20.45 57.79
N GLN A 1143 65.13 -19.46 58.70
CA GLN A 1143 63.86 -19.30 59.55
C GLN A 1143 63.41 -17.86 60.09
N VAL A 1144 62.20 -17.70 60.72
CA VAL A 1144 61.61 -16.46 61.38
C VAL A 1144 61.01 -16.72 62.77
N GLY A 1145 61.14 -15.78 63.73
CA GLY A 1145 60.16 -15.55 64.82
C GLY A 1145 59.78 -16.77 65.66
N HIS A 1146 60.72 -17.71 65.82
CA HIS A 1146 60.49 -19.04 66.41
C HIS A 1146 59.30 -19.83 65.79
N GLY A 1147 58.93 -19.52 64.54
CA GLY A 1147 57.94 -20.22 63.72
C GLY A 1147 56.47 -19.75 63.80
N LYS A 1148 56.16 -18.54 64.31
CA LYS A 1148 54.77 -18.12 64.69
C LYS A 1148 54.21 -16.93 63.87
N ARG A 1149 52.97 -16.45 64.14
CA ARG A 1149 52.21 -15.42 63.37
C ARG A 1149 51.41 -14.44 64.26
N ILE A 1150 51.25 -13.16 63.85
CA ILE A 1150 50.74 -11.99 64.65
C ILE A 1150 49.97 -10.97 63.72
N PHE A 1151 49.12 -10.05 64.23
CA PHE A 1151 48.30 -9.07 63.44
C PHE A 1151 48.01 -7.71 64.16
N GLN A 1152 47.84 -6.59 63.42
CA GLN A 1152 47.52 -5.20 63.89
C GLN A 1152 46.77 -4.37 62.80
N ASN A 1153 46.31 -3.13 63.05
CA ASN A 1153 45.57 -2.22 62.11
C ASN A 1153 45.82 -0.72 62.43
N ILE A 1154 45.71 0.18 61.44
CA ILE A 1154 45.92 1.66 61.57
C ILE A 1154 44.97 2.51 60.67
N HIS A 1155 44.91 3.83 60.91
CA HIS A 1155 44.52 4.84 59.90
C HIS A 1155 45.83 5.45 59.30
N GLU A 1156 45.84 6.66 58.74
CA GLU A 1156 47.10 7.31 58.32
C GLU A 1156 47.94 7.67 59.59
N GLY A 1157 48.73 6.70 60.12
CA GLY A 1157 49.22 6.65 61.53
C GLY A 1157 50.39 5.69 61.94
N ASP A 1158 50.10 4.56 62.60
CA ASP A 1158 50.89 3.94 63.71
C ASP A 1158 51.95 2.83 63.39
N GLN A 1159 52.78 2.39 64.37
CA GLN A 1159 54.02 1.55 64.17
C GLN A 1159 54.18 0.22 65.02
N ALA A 1160 54.94 -0.83 64.56
CA ALA A 1160 55.12 -2.24 65.10
C ALA A 1160 56.50 -2.98 64.79
N GLU A 1161 56.76 -4.29 65.13
CA GLU A 1161 58.11 -5.00 65.31
C GLU A 1161 58.29 -6.52 64.83
N ILE A 1162 59.53 -7.11 64.61
CA ILE A 1162 59.89 -8.56 64.25
C ILE A 1162 61.39 -9.09 64.36
N VAL A 1163 61.68 -10.45 64.25
CA VAL A 1163 63.02 -11.18 64.46
C VAL A 1163 63.29 -12.51 63.60
N PHE A 1164 64.55 -12.99 63.29
CA PHE A 1164 64.94 -14.00 62.22
C PHE A 1164 66.24 -14.94 62.34
N THR A 1165 66.41 -16.11 61.61
CA THR A 1165 67.46 -17.22 61.80
C THR A 1165 68.01 -18.05 60.53
N LEU A 1166 69.07 -18.96 60.59
CA LEU A 1166 69.94 -19.51 59.44
C LEU A 1166 70.60 -20.96 59.45
N ILE A 1167 71.02 -21.58 58.28
CA ILE A 1167 71.89 -22.82 58.04
C ILE A 1167 72.60 -22.94 56.61
N GLY A 1168 73.88 -23.37 56.45
CA GLY A 1168 74.50 -23.75 55.13
C GLY A 1168 76.02 -24.12 55.09
N GLU A 1169 76.70 -23.99 53.92
CA GLU A 1169 78.19 -24.01 53.80
C GLU A 1169 78.77 -22.55 53.81
N PRO A 1170 79.57 -22.14 54.81
CA PRO A 1170 79.81 -20.71 55.08
C PRO A 1170 80.71 -20.00 54.04
N PRO A 1171 80.56 -18.66 53.84
CA PRO A 1171 79.86 -17.69 54.70
C PRO A 1171 78.40 -17.35 54.29
N PHE A 1172 77.58 -16.90 55.25
CA PHE A 1172 76.12 -16.68 55.06
C PHE A 1172 75.71 -15.23 54.82
N THR A 1173 74.54 -15.05 54.18
CA THR A 1173 73.80 -13.79 53.95
C THR A 1173 72.32 -14.12 53.79
N PHE A 1174 71.39 -13.31 54.33
CA PHE A 1174 69.94 -13.63 54.37
C PHE A 1174 68.99 -12.40 54.39
N THR A 1175 67.68 -12.60 54.18
CA THR A 1175 66.69 -11.53 53.89
C THR A 1175 65.31 -11.72 54.53
N TYR A 1176 64.61 -10.62 54.88
CA TYR A 1176 63.21 -10.57 55.36
C TYR A 1176 62.40 -9.41 54.75
N GLN A 1177 61.05 -9.47 54.79
CA GLN A 1177 60.11 -8.57 54.10
C GLN A 1177 58.83 -8.24 54.92
N ARG A 1178 58.00 -7.27 54.47
CA ARG A 1178 56.65 -6.85 54.96
C ARG A 1178 55.56 -6.95 53.86
N SER A 1179 54.25 -7.20 54.09
CA SER A 1179 53.17 -7.27 53.04
C SER A 1179 51.64 -7.03 53.38
N GLU A 1180 50.77 -6.49 52.51
CA GLU A 1180 49.30 -6.24 52.72
C GLU A 1180 48.41 -7.49 53.01
N PRO A 1181 47.24 -7.42 53.70
CA PRO A 1181 46.51 -8.55 54.31
C PRO A 1181 46.07 -9.64 53.35
N SER A 1182 45.78 -10.75 54.02
CA SER A 1182 44.56 -11.52 53.81
C SER A 1182 43.50 -11.23 54.90
N LEU A 1183 42.37 -10.57 54.54
CA LEU A 1183 41.16 -10.50 55.40
C LEU A 1183 40.32 -11.79 55.38
N LYS A 1184 40.76 -12.84 54.66
CA LYS A 1184 40.12 -14.15 54.61
C LYS A 1184 41.16 -15.28 54.68
N LYS A 1185 40.92 -16.26 55.54
CA LYS A 1185 41.75 -17.46 55.69
C LYS A 1185 41.52 -18.40 54.49
N GLY A 1186 42.31 -18.22 53.43
CA GLY A 1186 42.26 -19.07 52.21
C GLY A 1186 42.05 -18.33 50.88
N GLY A 1187 42.45 -17.06 50.73
CA GLY A 1187 42.30 -16.36 49.45
C GLY A 1187 43.34 -15.27 49.16
N LYS A 1188 44.04 -15.43 48.02
CA LYS A 1188 45.06 -14.56 47.40
C LYS A 1188 46.35 -14.30 48.22
N PRO A 1189 47.50 -14.09 47.53
CA PRO A 1189 48.75 -13.70 48.17
C PRO A 1189 48.71 -12.24 48.69
N VAL A 1190 49.66 -11.96 49.56
CA VAL A 1190 49.76 -10.83 50.48
C VAL A 1190 50.89 -9.92 49.94
N LYS A 1191 50.58 -8.70 49.46
CA LYS A 1191 51.48 -7.87 48.60
C LYS A 1191 52.62 -7.21 49.38
N VAL A 1192 53.87 -7.38 48.95
CA VAL A 1192 55.07 -6.83 49.63
C VAL A 1192 55.14 -5.30 49.66
N LEU A 1193 55.61 -4.76 50.79
CA LEU A 1193 55.63 -3.34 51.19
C LEU A 1193 56.99 -2.84 51.73
N GLU A 1194 57.89 -3.74 52.16
CA GLU A 1194 59.20 -3.41 52.78
C GLU A 1194 60.09 -4.67 52.72
N THR A 1195 61.42 -4.55 52.66
CA THR A 1195 62.38 -5.69 52.60
C THR A 1195 63.79 -5.26 53.04
N HIS A 1196 64.51 -6.12 53.77
CA HIS A 1196 65.86 -5.88 54.30
C HIS A 1196 66.73 -7.15 54.26
N THR A 1197 68.05 -6.98 54.08
CA THR A 1197 69.05 -8.06 53.93
C THR A 1197 70.24 -7.85 54.88
N VAL A 1198 70.78 -8.93 55.44
CA VAL A 1198 71.93 -8.94 56.38
C VAL A 1198 72.99 -9.91 55.86
N SER A 1199 74.27 -9.54 55.86
CA SER A 1199 75.35 -10.25 55.14
C SER A 1199 76.63 -10.48 55.96
N ARG A 1200 77.51 -11.35 55.44
CA ARG A 1200 78.81 -11.75 56.05
C ARG A 1200 78.68 -12.38 57.43
N ILE A 1201 77.64 -13.19 57.63
CA ILE A 1201 77.31 -13.76 58.93
C ILE A 1201 78.00 -15.12 59.08
N SER A 1202 78.84 -15.25 60.12
CA SER A 1202 79.40 -16.54 60.57
C SER A 1202 78.61 -17.14 61.74
N THR A 1203 77.42 -16.57 62.00
CA THR A 1203 76.48 -16.85 63.11
C THR A 1203 75.02 -16.69 62.60
N ASN A 1204 74.14 -15.84 63.21
CA ASN A 1204 72.68 -16.00 63.13
C ASN A 1204 71.80 -14.72 62.89
N GLU A 1205 71.32 -14.04 63.94
CA GLU A 1205 69.99 -13.36 63.93
C GLU A 1205 69.94 -11.81 63.78
N TYR A 1206 68.73 -11.24 63.56
CA TYR A 1206 68.46 -9.79 63.35
C TYR A 1206 66.98 -9.38 63.66
N SER A 1207 66.65 -8.07 63.80
CA SER A 1207 65.29 -7.51 64.09
C SER A 1207 65.05 -6.03 63.63
N VAL A 1208 63.79 -5.53 63.55
CA VAL A 1208 63.43 -4.10 63.22
C VAL A 1208 61.97 -3.69 63.59
N PHE A 1209 61.59 -2.40 63.39
CA PHE A 1209 60.23 -1.79 63.56
C PHE A 1209 59.71 -1.05 62.27
N SER A 1210 58.39 -0.81 62.04
CA SER A 1210 57.85 0.11 60.98
C SER A 1210 56.33 0.49 61.08
N ALA A 1211 55.84 1.37 60.17
CA ALA A 1211 54.65 2.26 60.29
C ALA A 1211 53.47 2.10 59.28
N LEU A 1212 53.46 1.09 58.41
CA LEU A 1212 52.55 1.01 57.26
C LEU A 1212 51.92 -0.40 57.12
N GLU A 1213 50.81 -0.50 56.36
CA GLU A 1213 49.81 -1.57 56.43
C GLU A 1213 50.21 -3.01 55.99
N GLY A 1214 51.19 -3.67 56.66
CA GLY A 1214 51.59 -5.04 56.27
C GLY A 1214 52.41 -5.99 57.19
N THR A 1215 52.75 -7.15 56.59
CA THR A 1215 52.98 -8.55 57.06
C THR A 1215 54.45 -8.95 57.06
N TRP A 1216 55.08 -9.36 58.17
CA TRP A 1216 56.50 -9.74 58.10
C TRP A 1216 56.83 -11.25 57.93
N THR A 1217 57.87 -11.57 57.13
CA THR A 1217 58.32 -12.94 56.74
C THR A 1217 59.83 -13.00 56.32
N VAL A 1218 60.55 -14.14 56.39
CA VAL A 1218 61.93 -14.34 55.80
C VAL A 1218 61.90 -15.03 54.44
N THR A 1219 62.89 -14.74 53.58
CA THR A 1219 62.85 -15.04 52.14
C THR A 1219 64.08 -15.74 51.53
N SER A 1220 65.32 -15.65 52.06
CA SER A 1220 66.48 -16.39 51.49
C SER A 1220 67.72 -16.49 52.40
N ILE A 1221 68.65 -17.40 52.05
CA ILE A 1221 70.03 -17.53 52.55
C ILE A 1221 71.02 -17.94 51.41
N SER A 1222 72.34 -17.72 51.53
CA SER A 1222 73.39 -18.14 50.56
C SER A 1222 74.54 -18.98 51.13
N ASP A 1223 75.23 -19.76 50.27
CA ASP A 1223 76.49 -20.47 50.57
C ASP A 1223 77.63 -20.09 49.59
N ARG A 1224 78.73 -20.86 49.58
CA ARG A 1224 79.93 -20.65 48.76
C ARG A 1224 79.73 -20.80 47.25
N TYR A 1225 78.88 -21.73 46.79
CA TYR A 1225 78.76 -22.08 45.37
C TYR A 1225 77.35 -21.83 44.81
N CYS A 1226 76.30 -22.05 45.59
CA CYS A 1226 74.93 -21.74 45.20
C CYS A 1226 74.16 -21.08 46.38
N ARG A 1227 72.82 -20.98 46.32
CA ARG A 1227 72.01 -20.16 47.25
C ARG A 1227 70.64 -20.83 47.48
N TYR A 1228 69.95 -20.59 48.61
CA TYR A 1228 68.61 -21.13 48.86
C TYR A 1228 67.56 -20.08 49.32
N PRO A 1229 66.42 -19.97 48.61
CA PRO A 1229 66.24 -20.43 47.22
C PRO A 1229 67.34 -19.83 46.33
N ASN A 1230 67.62 -20.45 45.18
CA ASN A 1230 68.65 -19.98 44.24
C ASN A 1230 68.56 -18.47 44.06
N ALA A 1231 69.72 -17.82 43.95
CA ALA A 1231 69.82 -16.39 43.76
C ALA A 1231 68.88 -15.96 42.62
N GLN A 1232 67.75 -15.35 42.96
CA GLN A 1232 67.05 -14.52 42.00
C GLN A 1232 68.04 -13.39 41.70
N PRO A 1233 68.48 -13.23 40.45
CA PRO A 1233 69.54 -12.30 40.13
C PRO A 1233 69.04 -10.89 40.42
N ASP A 1234 69.54 -10.30 41.50
CA ASP A 1234 69.17 -8.95 41.93
C ASP A 1234 69.55 -7.98 40.79
N LEU A 1235 68.53 -7.39 40.15
CA LEU A 1235 68.66 -6.45 39.02
C LEU A 1235 69.11 -5.06 39.50
N GLY A 1236 70.21 -5.03 40.25
CA GLY A 1236 70.85 -3.84 40.77
C GLY A 1236 71.73 -3.15 39.72
N VAL A 1237 71.12 -2.41 38.80
CA VAL A 1237 71.81 -1.35 38.04
C VAL A 1237 71.14 -0.02 38.29
N GLU A 1238 71.46 0.52 39.47
CA GLU A 1238 71.91 1.89 39.66
C GLU A 1238 71.81 2.82 38.43
N ARG A 1239 70.80 3.70 38.42
CA ARG A 1239 70.83 4.91 37.60
C ARG A 1239 71.50 6.04 38.38
N GLN A 1240 72.81 6.19 38.22
CA GLN A 1240 73.43 7.50 38.39
C GLN A 1240 72.85 8.48 37.36
N ARG A 1241 72.76 9.75 37.76
CA ARG A 1241 72.62 10.92 36.87
C ARG A 1241 73.84 11.83 37.11
N PRO A 1242 74.16 12.75 36.19
CA PRO A 1242 75.12 13.82 36.45
C PRO A 1242 74.66 14.73 37.60
#